data_AF-A0A4S4DKV7-F1
#
_entry.id   AF-A0A4S4DKV7-F1
#
_cell.length_a   1.000
_cell.length_b   1.000
_cell.length_c   1.000
_cell.angle_alpha   90.00
_cell.angle_beta   90.00
_cell.angle_gamma   90.00
#
_symmetry.space_group_name_H-M   'P 1'
#
loop_
_entity.id
_entity.type
_entity.pdbx_description
1 polymer ?
#
loop_
_entity_poly.entity_id
_entity_poly.type
_entity_poly.pdbx_seq_one_letter_code
_entity_poly.pdbx_strand_id
1 'polypeptide(L)'
;MGSNNNNRRGRTVMEVGADGVAIITIINPPVNSLSLDGTLFIFYFFLFFFGFPIGCPSQLNAHLRLATSCCSGRNSNCKPRVLLNGGQATGQQARGSFSFSIYVFGLKEWYELALQRDDVKAIVVTGAKGKFSGGFDITAFGGMQGGKIAPPKPGFMSVEVLTDTVEAARKPSVAAIDGLALGGGLEVAMACHARISTPSAQLGLPELRLGVIPGFGGTQRLPRLVGLSKALEMMLTSKPVKGEEAHDLGLVDATVSPDELINTARQWALDILEAKRPWVKSLYKTDKIEPLGEAREILKFARTQARKQAPNLEHPIVCINVVEEGIVSSPRAGLWKEVEAFQGLLHSDTCKSLIHLFFAQRGTSRVPGITDRGLVPRRISKVAILGGGLMGSGIATTLILTNLQSRVKKGKMNDEKFLKTLSLLKGVLDYESFRDVDMVIEAVIENASLKQQIFSDLEKYCPPHCILASNTSTIDLNLIGEKTRSHDRIIGAHFFSPAHIMPLLEIVHTEKTSPQVIVDLLDVGKKIKKTPIVVGNCTGFAVNRMFFPYTQAALLLVEHGADLYQIDRAVTKFGMPMGPFRLCDLVGFGVAIATGTQFVENFPERTYKSMLIPIMQEDKRAGEATRKGFYVYNDKRKASPDPEIKKIVQKAREISGVNVDPKLMKLSDKDIVEMVFFPVVNEACRVLAEGIAVKASDLDIAAVMGMGFPPYRFVVSSDSSAFSVNLKGPFL
;
A
#
# COMPACT_ATOMS: atom_id res chain seq x y z
N MET A 1 16.47 -19.36 26.64
CA MET A 1 17.29 -18.15 26.86
C MET A 1 16.45 -16.93 26.53
N GLY A 2 16.15 -16.11 27.54
CA GLY A 2 15.17 -15.01 27.44
C GLY A 2 15.66 -13.85 26.58
N SER A 3 14.97 -13.60 25.47
CA SER A 3 15.26 -12.44 24.62
C SER A 3 14.74 -11.16 25.26
N ASN A 4 15.62 -10.17 25.37
CA ASN A 4 15.38 -8.80 25.83
C ASN A 4 14.15 -8.16 25.15
N ASN A 5 12.97 -8.22 25.78
CA ASN A 5 11.72 -7.65 25.27
C ASN A 5 11.60 -6.12 25.53
N ASN A 6 12.60 -5.51 26.17
CA ASN A 6 12.63 -4.08 26.51
C ASN A 6 13.02 -3.15 25.34
N ASN A 7 13.43 -3.70 24.19
CA ASN A 7 13.95 -2.92 23.05
C ASN A 7 12.90 -2.64 21.94
N ARG A 8 11.60 -2.92 22.18
CA ARG A 8 10.55 -2.89 21.14
C ARG A 8 9.48 -1.81 21.28
N ARG A 9 9.56 -0.91 22.27
CA ARG A 9 8.57 0.17 22.43
C ARG A 9 9.12 1.47 21.85
N GLY A 10 8.32 2.15 21.03
CA GLY A 10 8.65 3.48 20.53
C GLY A 10 8.86 4.46 21.70
N ARG A 11 9.80 5.41 21.57
CA ARG A 11 10.13 6.42 22.58
C ARG A 11 10.61 7.75 21.99
N THR A 12 10.29 8.85 22.64
CA THR A 12 10.81 10.18 22.33
C THR A 12 11.83 10.56 23.40
N VAL A 13 12.93 11.16 22.97
CA VAL A 13 14.00 11.61 23.86
C VAL A 13 14.23 13.09 23.60
N MET A 14 14.39 13.87 24.66
CA MET A 14 14.77 15.29 24.57
C MET A 14 16.15 15.52 25.17
N GLU A 15 17.01 16.18 24.42
CA GLU A 15 18.34 16.60 24.86
C GLU A 15 18.51 18.10 24.67
N VAL A 16 19.00 18.81 25.68
CA VAL A 16 19.20 20.27 25.63
C VAL A 16 20.69 20.55 25.36
N GLY A 17 20.97 21.16 24.21
CA GLY A 17 22.32 21.58 23.84
C GLY A 17 22.84 22.75 24.69
N ALA A 18 24.15 22.98 24.67
CA ALA A 18 24.77 24.09 25.39
C ALA A 18 24.34 25.48 24.86
N ASP A 19 23.83 25.53 23.63
CA ASP A 19 23.20 26.70 23.01
C ASP A 19 21.77 26.98 23.49
N GLY A 20 21.22 26.09 24.33
CA GLY A 20 19.85 26.16 24.83
C GLY A 20 18.82 25.60 23.85
N VAL A 21 19.21 24.94 22.76
CA VAL A 21 18.25 24.30 21.84
C VAL A 21 17.92 22.89 22.32
N ALA A 22 16.64 22.60 22.54
CA ALA A 22 16.15 21.27 22.89
C ALA A 22 15.89 20.44 21.62
N ILE A 23 16.56 19.30 21.47
CA ILE A 23 16.38 18.36 20.35
C ILE A 23 15.48 17.22 20.81
N ILE A 24 14.28 17.15 20.25
CA ILE A 24 13.32 16.06 20.46
C ILE A 24 13.50 15.04 19.32
N THR A 25 13.93 13.83 19.66
CA THR A 25 14.14 12.74 18.70
C THR A 25 13.03 11.69 18.79
N ILE A 26 12.36 11.42 17.67
CA ILE A 26 11.36 10.36 17.53
C ILE A 26 12.08 9.03 17.21
N ILE A 27 11.96 8.04 18.09
CA ILE A 27 12.55 6.70 17.99
C ILE A 27 11.47 5.60 18.01
N ASN A 28 10.89 5.25 16.85
CA ASN A 28 9.97 4.10 16.71
C ASN A 28 10.29 3.28 15.45
N PRO A 29 11.28 2.37 15.48
CA PRO A 29 11.62 1.55 14.33
C PRO A 29 10.40 0.80 13.76
N PRO A 30 10.31 0.62 12.43
CA PRO A 30 11.37 0.82 11.43
C PRO A 30 11.41 2.21 10.77
N VAL A 31 10.37 3.03 10.96
CA VAL A 31 10.20 4.31 10.23
C VAL A 31 9.78 5.48 11.12
N ASN A 32 9.93 5.36 12.44
CA ASN A 32 9.54 6.37 13.43
C ASN A 32 8.06 6.75 13.34
N SER A 33 7.19 5.75 13.18
CA SER A 33 5.74 5.96 13.17
C SER A 33 5.24 6.52 14.50
N LEU A 34 4.24 7.40 14.45
CA LEU A 34 3.57 7.98 15.60
C LEU A 34 2.53 6.98 16.14
N SER A 35 2.65 6.54 17.39
CA SER A 35 1.76 5.55 18.01
C SER A 35 0.92 6.10 19.16
N LEU A 36 -0.23 5.48 19.39
CA LEU A 36 -1.03 5.57 20.62
C LEU A 36 -0.77 4.31 21.45
N ASP A 37 -0.71 4.40 22.77
CA ASP A 37 -0.53 3.22 23.65
C ASP A 37 -1.79 2.97 24.48
N GLY A 38 -2.21 1.71 24.53
CA GLY A 38 -3.36 1.23 25.31
C GLY A 38 -3.06 0.98 26.79
N THR A 39 -1.81 1.12 27.25
CA THR A 39 -1.42 0.67 28.60
C THR A 39 -1.57 1.75 29.68
N LEU A 40 -1.66 3.04 29.35
CA LEU A 40 -1.76 4.11 30.36
C LEU A 40 -3.19 4.45 30.80
N PHE A 41 -4.21 3.98 30.08
CA PHE A 41 -5.61 4.28 30.45
C PHE A 41 -6.01 3.59 31.75
N ILE A 42 -5.42 2.43 32.08
CA ILE A 42 -5.69 1.73 33.36
C ILE A 42 -5.19 2.55 34.55
N PHE A 43 -4.11 3.33 34.40
CA PHE A 43 -3.56 4.14 35.50
C PHE A 43 -4.38 5.40 35.77
N TYR A 44 -4.89 6.06 34.72
CA TYR A 44 -5.76 7.23 34.88
C TYR A 44 -7.20 6.87 35.28
N PHE A 45 -7.72 5.71 34.83
CA PHE A 45 -9.06 5.24 35.21
C PHE A 45 -9.12 4.86 36.71
N PHE A 46 -8.03 4.35 37.28
CA PHE A 46 -7.95 4.05 38.72
C PHE A 46 -7.94 5.30 39.60
N LEU A 47 -7.34 6.41 39.15
CA LEU A 47 -7.30 7.66 39.91
C LEU A 47 -8.64 8.41 39.91
N PHE A 48 -9.43 8.27 38.84
CA PHE A 48 -10.72 8.97 38.71
C PHE A 48 -11.86 8.30 39.50
N PHE A 49 -11.82 6.98 39.70
CA PHE A 49 -12.85 6.24 40.44
C PHE A 49 -12.70 6.30 41.98
N PHE A 50 -11.52 6.67 42.49
CA PHE A 50 -11.25 6.74 43.93
C PHE A 50 -11.21 8.16 44.51
N GLY A 51 -11.88 9.14 43.88
CA GLY A 51 -12.37 10.37 44.52
C GLY A 51 -11.45 11.06 45.54
N PHE A 52 -10.22 11.43 45.16
CA PHE A 52 -9.39 12.31 45.99
C PHE A 52 -9.46 13.76 45.50
N PRO A 53 -9.88 14.72 46.35
CA PRO A 53 -9.93 16.13 45.97
C PRO A 53 -8.50 16.70 45.94
N ILE A 54 -8.14 17.37 44.84
CA ILE A 54 -6.85 18.05 44.70
C ILE A 54 -6.96 19.41 45.39
N GLY A 55 -6.42 19.49 46.61
CA GLY A 55 -6.24 20.73 47.36
C GLY A 55 -4.76 20.92 47.75
N CYS A 56 -4.13 21.96 47.18
CA CYS A 56 -2.86 22.58 47.57
C CYS A 56 -1.53 21.94 47.07
N PRO A 57 -0.57 22.74 46.54
CA PRO A 57 0.63 22.23 45.83
C PRO A 57 1.80 21.78 46.71
N SER A 58 1.67 21.79 48.03
CA SER A 58 2.80 21.53 48.96
C SER A 58 2.86 20.12 49.54
N GLN A 59 1.96 19.20 49.18
CA GLN A 59 1.93 17.83 49.72
C GLN A 59 2.35 16.70 48.74
N LEU A 60 2.78 17.03 47.52
CA LEU A 60 3.22 16.02 46.54
C LEU A 60 4.46 15.22 47.00
N ASN A 61 5.31 15.80 47.86
CA ASN A 61 6.48 15.13 48.42
C ASN A 61 6.19 14.22 49.63
N ALA A 62 5.02 14.34 50.26
CA ALA A 62 4.66 13.52 51.44
C ALA A 62 3.97 12.20 51.05
N HIS A 63 3.18 12.20 49.97
CA HIS A 63 2.50 10.98 49.50
C HIS A 63 3.44 9.94 48.86
N LEU A 64 4.63 10.34 48.41
CA LEU A 64 5.66 9.43 47.90
C LEU A 64 6.43 8.67 49.01
N ARG A 65 6.32 9.08 50.29
CA ARG A 65 6.98 8.38 51.42
C ARG A 65 6.08 7.39 52.16
N LEU A 66 4.75 7.51 52.07
CA LEU A 66 3.83 6.60 52.79
C LEU A 66 3.55 5.27 52.06
N ALA A 67 3.90 5.13 50.78
CA ALA A 67 3.74 3.88 50.04
C ALA A 67 4.82 2.81 50.35
N THR A 68 5.75 3.08 51.28
CA THR A 68 6.82 2.14 51.67
C THR A 68 6.70 1.56 53.08
N SER A 69 5.62 1.84 53.83
CA SER A 69 5.47 1.41 55.24
C SER A 69 4.37 0.37 55.51
N CYS A 70 3.53 -0.01 54.54
CA CYS A 70 2.47 -1.01 54.77
C CYS A 70 2.66 -2.24 53.87
N CYS A 71 3.64 -3.09 54.19
CA CYS A 71 3.75 -4.46 53.67
C CYS A 71 4.74 -5.29 54.52
N SER A 72 4.45 -5.46 55.81
CA SER A 72 5.02 -6.56 56.61
C SER A 72 3.93 -7.62 56.82
N GLY A 73 3.74 -8.50 55.84
CA GLY A 73 2.72 -9.54 55.90
C GLY A 73 2.81 -10.53 54.73
N ARG A 74 3.41 -11.69 55.02
CA ARG A 74 3.62 -12.92 54.22
C ARG A 74 2.63 -13.17 53.06
N ASN A 75 3.12 -13.07 51.82
CA ASN A 75 3.02 -14.12 50.79
C ASN A 75 3.74 -13.71 49.49
N SER A 76 4.63 -14.56 49.00
CA SER A 76 5.57 -14.32 47.91
C SER A 76 5.00 -14.74 46.54
N ASN A 77 4.76 -13.77 45.64
CA ASN A 77 5.16 -13.78 44.20
C ASN A 77 4.42 -12.74 43.34
N CYS A 78 4.54 -11.46 43.68
CA CYS A 78 4.30 -10.36 42.74
C CYS A 78 5.15 -9.14 43.18
N LYS A 79 6.10 -8.70 42.35
CA LYS A 79 6.84 -7.43 42.53
C LYS A 79 6.75 -6.60 41.25
N PRO A 80 6.15 -5.40 41.25
CA PRO A 80 6.42 -4.39 40.23
C PRO A 80 7.75 -3.69 40.56
N ARG A 81 8.67 -3.69 39.60
CA ARG A 81 10.02 -3.10 39.73
C ARG A 81 9.99 -1.70 39.09
N VAL A 82 9.80 -0.67 39.89
CA VAL A 82 10.06 0.73 39.50
C VAL A 82 11.56 0.98 39.67
N LEU A 83 12.28 1.15 38.56
CA LEU A 83 13.69 1.55 38.58
C LEU A 83 13.77 3.09 38.59
N LEU A 84 13.82 3.67 39.79
CA LEU A 84 14.43 4.99 40.00
C LEU A 84 15.92 4.75 40.22
N ASN A 85 16.77 5.17 39.29
CA ASN A 85 18.22 5.20 39.52
C ASN A 85 18.54 6.33 40.50
N GLY A 86 18.54 6.01 41.80
CA GLY A 86 19.08 6.86 42.85
C GLY A 86 20.56 6.55 43.06
N GLY A 87 21.43 7.36 42.46
CA GLY A 87 22.82 7.50 42.88
C GLY A 87 22.97 8.82 43.63
N GLN A 88 23.41 8.79 44.89
CA GLN A 88 23.83 9.98 45.61
C GLN A 88 25.03 10.60 44.85
N ALA A 89 24.84 11.79 44.29
CA ALA A 89 25.90 12.62 43.75
C ALA A 89 25.96 13.93 44.53
N THR A 90 27.06 14.10 45.26
CA THR A 90 27.52 15.38 45.80
C THR A 90 27.68 16.40 44.66
N GLY A 91 27.34 17.65 44.94
CA GLY A 91 27.17 18.75 43.98
C GLY A 91 28.05 18.76 42.72
N GLN A 92 27.43 18.49 41.57
CA GLN A 92 27.83 18.96 40.24
C GLN A 92 26.60 18.90 39.32
N GLN A 93 26.38 19.95 38.51
CA GLN A 93 25.20 20.13 37.64
C GLN A 93 24.89 18.89 36.77
N ALA A 94 23.77 18.22 37.06
CA ALA A 94 23.26 17.12 36.25
C ALA A 94 22.58 17.65 34.97
N ARG A 95 23.30 17.59 33.84
CA ARG A 95 22.69 17.62 32.49
C ARG A 95 22.15 16.21 32.18
N GLY A 96 20.89 15.95 32.52
CA GLY A 96 20.25 14.64 32.35
C GLY A 96 19.50 14.49 31.01
N SER A 97 19.70 13.35 30.33
CA SER A 97 18.87 12.89 29.20
C SER A 97 17.62 12.22 29.76
N PHE A 98 16.43 12.66 29.34
CA PHE A 98 15.13 12.11 29.77
C PHE A 98 14.45 11.41 28.59
N SER A 99 13.69 10.33 28.87
CA SER A 99 13.02 9.52 27.84
C SER A 99 11.55 9.30 28.23
N PHE A 100 10.64 9.60 27.30
CA PHE A 100 9.22 9.21 27.36
C PHE A 100 8.94 8.19 26.25
N SER A 101 7.95 7.33 26.40
CA SER A 101 7.51 6.44 25.32
C SER A 101 6.87 7.26 24.17
N ILE A 102 6.90 6.77 22.91
CA ILE A 102 6.36 7.51 21.76
C ILE A 102 4.87 7.51 21.90
N TYR A 103 4.43 8.68 22.29
CA TYR A 103 3.06 9.03 22.30
C TYR A 103 2.96 10.35 21.55
N VAL A 104 1.87 10.49 20.83
CA VAL A 104 1.22 11.77 20.63
C VAL A 104 1.29 12.63 21.91
N PHE A 105 1.02 12.00 23.06
CA PHE A 105 1.12 12.61 24.39
C PHE A 105 2.55 13.06 24.74
N GLY A 106 3.58 12.30 24.35
CA GLY A 106 4.97 12.58 24.68
C GLY A 106 5.51 13.79 23.93
N LEU A 107 5.02 14.07 22.71
CA LEU A 107 5.36 15.32 22.04
C LEU A 107 4.80 16.52 22.81
N LYS A 108 3.55 16.42 23.29
CA LYS A 108 2.93 17.47 24.12
C LYS A 108 3.72 17.68 25.42
N GLU A 109 4.01 16.60 26.14
CA GLU A 109 4.77 16.63 27.40
C GLU A 109 6.17 17.24 27.21
N TRP A 110 6.88 16.87 26.13
CA TRP A 110 8.19 17.47 25.84
C TRP A 110 8.11 18.95 25.55
N TYR A 111 7.10 19.40 24.79
CA TYR A 111 6.90 20.82 24.55
C TYR A 111 6.54 21.55 25.84
N GLU A 112 5.63 21.03 26.65
CA GLU A 112 5.28 21.61 27.96
C GLU A 112 6.51 21.73 28.87
N LEU A 113 7.32 20.67 28.96
CA LEU A 113 8.58 20.70 29.73
C LEU A 113 9.57 21.71 29.16
N ALA A 114 9.81 21.70 27.84
CA ALA A 114 10.70 22.64 27.17
C ALA A 114 10.24 24.10 27.36
N LEU A 115 8.94 24.36 27.37
CA LEU A 115 8.36 25.69 27.59
C LEU A 115 8.54 26.17 29.04
N GLN A 116 8.54 25.26 30.02
CA GLN A 116 8.76 25.57 31.44
C GLN A 116 10.23 25.74 31.83
N ARG A 117 11.15 25.16 31.05
CA ARG A 117 12.59 25.19 31.32
C ARG A 117 13.26 26.48 30.84
N ASP A 118 13.84 27.26 31.75
CA ASP A 118 14.52 28.52 31.41
C ASP A 118 15.81 28.32 30.60
N ASP A 119 16.47 27.17 30.73
CA ASP A 119 17.67 26.83 29.96
C ASP A 119 17.37 26.47 28.49
N VAL A 120 16.09 26.24 28.16
CA VAL A 120 15.64 25.98 26.79
C VAL A 120 15.19 27.27 26.13
N LYS A 121 15.79 27.59 24.98
CA LYS A 121 15.51 28.78 24.17
C LYS A 121 14.63 28.47 22.95
N ALA A 122 14.89 27.35 22.29
CA ALA A 122 14.21 26.91 21.08
C ALA A 122 14.17 25.38 21.00
N ILE A 123 13.37 24.83 20.07
CA ILE A 123 13.13 23.39 19.95
C ILE A 123 13.46 22.92 18.52
N VAL A 124 14.09 21.77 18.38
CA VAL A 124 14.25 21.04 17.12
C VAL A 124 13.57 19.69 17.26
N VAL A 125 12.74 19.31 16.28
CA VAL A 125 12.14 17.97 16.20
C VAL A 125 12.83 17.20 15.09
N THR A 126 13.24 15.96 15.34
CA THR A 126 13.84 15.07 14.34
C THR A 126 13.46 13.61 14.59
N GLY A 127 13.86 12.71 13.69
CA GLY A 127 13.66 11.27 13.86
C GLY A 127 14.98 10.49 13.82
N ALA A 128 15.02 9.34 14.50
CA ALA A 128 16.22 8.52 14.58
C ALA A 128 16.52 7.75 13.29
N LYS A 129 17.79 7.38 13.10
CA LYS A 129 18.24 6.50 12.00
C LYS A 129 17.88 7.01 10.59
N GLY A 130 18.03 8.32 10.37
CA GLY A 130 17.87 8.96 9.06
C GLY A 130 16.46 8.93 8.50
N LYS A 131 15.44 8.93 9.38
CA LYS A 131 14.03 8.99 9.00
C LYS A 131 13.30 9.88 9.98
N PHE A 132 12.60 10.89 9.50
CA PHE A 132 11.81 11.77 10.36
C PHE A 132 10.62 11.01 10.98
N SER A 133 9.62 10.66 10.18
CA SER A 133 8.48 9.84 10.61
C SER A 133 7.66 9.34 9.42
N GLY A 134 7.34 8.04 9.43
CA GLY A 134 6.52 7.38 8.42
C GLY A 134 5.02 7.59 8.55
N GLY A 135 4.61 8.47 9.46
CA GLY A 135 3.20 8.75 9.73
C GLY A 135 2.67 7.98 10.92
N PHE A 136 1.35 7.89 11.01
CA PHE A 136 0.69 7.20 12.12
C PHE A 136 0.84 5.67 12.03
N ASP A 137 0.88 5.00 13.18
CA ASP A 137 0.88 3.55 13.23
C ASP A 137 -0.49 2.99 12.82
N ILE A 138 -0.54 2.47 11.60
CA ILE A 138 -1.77 1.95 10.98
C ILE A 138 -2.31 0.73 11.73
N THR A 139 -1.49 0.02 12.51
CA THR A 139 -2.00 -1.10 13.33
C THR A 139 -3.00 -0.64 14.39
N ALA A 140 -2.91 0.62 14.83
CA ALA A 140 -3.86 1.20 15.76
C ALA A 140 -5.24 1.45 15.11
N PHE A 141 -5.34 1.59 13.79
CA PHE A 141 -6.63 1.76 13.11
C PHE A 141 -7.52 0.54 13.28
N GLY A 142 -6.99 -0.67 13.03
CA GLY A 142 -7.74 -1.91 13.26
C GLY A 142 -8.11 -2.11 14.74
N GLY A 143 -7.23 -1.70 15.65
CA GLY A 143 -7.52 -1.69 17.09
C GLY A 143 -8.66 -0.74 17.47
N MET A 144 -8.71 0.47 16.88
CA MET A 144 -9.78 1.44 17.09
C MET A 144 -11.11 0.97 16.48
N GLN A 145 -11.08 0.50 15.23
CA GLN A 145 -12.26 -0.03 14.53
C GLN A 145 -12.88 -1.22 15.27
N GLY A 146 -12.04 -2.09 15.85
CA GLY A 146 -12.48 -3.24 16.64
C GLY A 146 -12.73 -2.95 18.12
N GLY A 147 -12.68 -1.70 18.56
CA GLY A 147 -12.93 -1.30 19.96
C GLY A 147 -11.85 -1.75 20.97
N LYS A 148 -10.72 -2.29 20.51
CA LYS A 148 -9.60 -2.76 21.36
C LYS A 148 -8.72 -1.61 21.85
N ILE A 149 -8.70 -0.50 21.10
CA ILE A 149 -7.97 0.71 21.44
C ILE A 149 -8.98 1.85 21.51
N ALA A 150 -9.09 2.51 22.66
CA ALA A 150 -9.91 3.69 22.78
C ALA A 150 -9.30 4.83 21.94
N PRO A 151 -10.06 5.46 21.03
CA PRO A 151 -9.55 6.63 20.31
C PRO A 151 -9.27 7.76 21.30
N PRO A 152 -8.26 8.61 21.02
CA PRO A 152 -8.04 9.79 21.83
C PRO A 152 -9.23 10.74 21.71
N LYS A 153 -9.37 11.66 22.67
CA LYS A 153 -10.39 12.72 22.63
C LYS A 153 -10.37 13.40 21.25
N PRO A 154 -11.54 13.67 20.63
CA PRO A 154 -11.61 14.41 19.38
C PRO A 154 -10.82 15.72 19.46
N GLY A 155 -10.00 16.00 18.44
CA GLY A 155 -9.16 17.20 18.38
C GLY A 155 -7.92 17.19 19.27
N PHE A 156 -7.68 16.13 20.07
CA PHE A 156 -6.49 16.05 20.92
C PHE A 156 -5.20 16.26 20.11
N MET A 157 -5.05 15.57 18.98
CA MET A 157 -3.87 15.69 18.13
C MET A 157 -3.79 17.00 17.36
N SER A 158 -4.78 17.25 16.51
CA SER A 158 -4.75 18.35 15.54
C SER A 158 -4.86 19.71 16.22
N VAL A 159 -5.72 19.82 17.25
CA VAL A 159 -6.01 21.08 17.94
C VAL A 159 -5.12 21.24 19.17
N GLU A 160 -5.25 20.39 20.17
CA GLU A 160 -4.57 20.58 21.47
C GLU A 160 -3.05 20.44 21.37
N VAL A 161 -2.55 19.34 20.78
CA VAL A 161 -1.10 19.11 20.68
C VAL A 161 -0.49 20.00 19.60
N LEU A 162 -0.86 19.81 18.33
CA LEU A 162 -0.10 20.46 17.25
C LEU A 162 -0.40 21.94 17.10
N THR A 163 -1.66 22.36 17.30
CA THR A 163 -2.01 23.79 17.12
C THR A 163 -1.74 24.58 18.39
N ASP A 164 -2.29 24.16 19.53
CA ASP A 164 -2.26 24.96 20.75
C ASP A 164 -0.97 24.79 21.56
N THR A 165 -0.31 23.62 21.48
CA THR A 165 0.94 23.37 22.22
C THR A 165 2.18 23.63 21.35
N VAL A 166 2.24 23.08 20.12
CA VAL A 166 3.43 23.14 19.26
C VAL A 166 3.50 24.45 18.46
N GLU A 167 2.49 24.76 17.67
CA GLU A 167 2.49 25.92 16.76
C GLU A 167 2.19 27.24 17.47
N ALA A 168 1.45 27.21 18.57
CA ALA A 168 1.22 28.39 19.41
C ALA A 168 2.27 28.57 20.53
N ALA A 169 3.30 27.71 20.56
CA ALA A 169 4.39 27.76 21.54
C ALA A 169 5.04 29.16 21.63
N ARG A 170 5.48 29.52 22.84
CA ARG A 170 6.26 30.76 23.10
C ARG A 170 7.77 30.57 22.88
N LYS A 171 8.19 29.44 22.31
CA LYS A 171 9.57 29.16 21.89
C LYS A 171 9.52 28.60 20.47
N PRO A 172 10.39 29.04 19.54
CA PRO A 172 10.32 28.61 18.17
C PRO A 172 10.72 27.15 18.04
N SER A 173 10.17 26.49 17.02
CA SER A 173 10.40 25.07 16.74
C SER A 173 10.73 24.84 15.27
N VAL A 174 11.71 23.97 15.02
CA VAL A 174 12.16 23.63 13.66
C VAL A 174 12.16 22.12 13.45
N ALA A 175 11.58 21.65 12.35
CA ALA A 175 11.63 20.24 11.96
C ALA A 175 12.90 19.96 11.14
N ALA A 176 13.70 19.00 11.57
CA ALA A 176 14.91 18.53 10.88
C ALA A 176 14.62 17.18 10.22
N ILE A 177 14.33 17.20 8.91
CA ILE A 177 13.75 16.09 8.15
C ILE A 177 14.81 15.34 7.35
N ASP A 178 14.99 14.07 7.67
CA ASP A 178 15.75 13.14 6.83
C ASP A 178 14.88 11.94 6.40
N GLY A 179 15.21 11.34 5.25
CA GLY A 179 14.61 10.13 4.71
C GLY A 179 13.14 10.29 4.27
N LEU A 180 12.22 10.39 5.22
CA LEU A 180 10.78 10.48 4.96
C LEU A 180 10.03 11.20 6.09
N ALA A 181 9.09 12.07 5.70
CA ALA A 181 8.06 12.67 6.54
C ALA A 181 6.71 12.44 5.84
N LEU A 182 6.00 11.40 6.23
CA LEU A 182 4.76 10.98 5.57
C LEU A 182 3.57 11.08 6.53
N GLY A 183 2.41 11.44 6.00
CA GLY A 183 1.15 11.57 6.73
C GLY A 183 1.29 12.40 7.99
N GLY A 184 0.85 11.86 9.14
CA GLY A 184 1.05 12.47 10.46
C GLY A 184 2.47 12.96 10.76
N GLY A 185 3.51 12.34 10.19
CA GLY A 185 4.88 12.81 10.29
C GLY A 185 5.10 14.15 9.59
N LEU A 186 4.55 14.32 8.38
CA LEU A 186 4.56 15.62 7.70
C LEU A 186 3.69 16.64 8.44
N GLU A 187 2.56 16.23 9.00
CA GLU A 187 1.68 17.14 9.76
C GLU A 187 2.37 17.70 11.01
N VAL A 188 3.15 16.88 11.74
CA VAL A 188 4.02 17.34 12.83
C VAL A 188 5.06 18.34 12.32
N ALA A 189 5.69 18.08 11.18
CA ALA A 189 6.68 18.99 10.60
C ALA A 189 6.06 20.32 10.14
N MET A 190 4.83 20.31 9.61
CA MET A 190 4.11 21.52 9.20
C MET A 190 3.64 22.37 10.39
N ALA A 191 3.43 21.76 11.57
CA ALA A 191 3.13 22.47 12.81
C ALA A 191 4.36 23.17 13.41
N CYS A 192 5.58 22.77 13.03
CA CYS A 192 6.79 23.52 13.38
C CYS A 192 6.86 24.85 12.61
N HIS A 193 7.61 25.81 13.14
CA HIS A 193 7.72 27.16 12.59
C HIS A 193 8.62 27.22 11.35
N ALA A 194 9.59 26.30 11.23
CA ALA A 194 10.38 26.08 10.01
C ALA A 194 10.69 24.59 9.81
N ARG A 195 11.09 24.23 8.58
CA ARG A 195 11.42 22.87 8.14
C ARG A 195 12.73 22.89 7.35
N ILE A 196 13.74 22.15 7.82
CA ILE A 196 15.00 21.89 7.14
C ILE A 196 15.00 20.43 6.69
N SER A 197 15.36 20.16 5.44
CA SER A 197 15.25 18.80 4.88
C SER A 197 16.53 18.36 4.16
N THR A 198 16.77 17.05 4.08
CA THR A 198 17.71 16.52 3.08
C THR A 198 17.09 16.58 1.68
N PRO A 199 17.88 16.79 0.61
CA PRO A 199 17.38 16.90 -0.77
C PRO A 199 16.54 15.70 -1.23
N SER A 200 16.93 14.50 -0.78
CA SER A 200 16.29 13.24 -1.17
C SER A 200 15.13 12.80 -0.28
N ALA A 201 14.83 13.54 0.79
CA ALA A 201 13.73 13.19 1.70
C ALA A 201 12.40 13.13 0.94
N GLN A 202 11.47 12.28 1.39
CA GLN A 202 10.13 12.17 0.80
C GLN A 202 9.09 12.78 1.73
N LEU A 203 8.36 13.79 1.25
CA LEU A 203 7.34 14.51 2.00
C LEU A 203 5.97 14.34 1.33
N GLY A 204 4.95 13.88 2.05
CA GLY A 204 3.60 13.80 1.50
C GLY A 204 2.54 13.28 2.47
N LEU A 205 1.27 13.35 2.04
CA LEU A 205 0.09 12.91 2.78
C LEU A 205 -0.58 11.72 2.05
N PRO A 206 -0.22 10.46 2.39
CA PRO A 206 -0.71 9.28 1.69
C PRO A 206 -2.03 8.70 2.22
N GLU A 207 -2.71 9.39 3.14
CA GLU A 207 -3.87 8.92 3.91
C GLU A 207 -5.02 8.41 3.04
N LEU A 208 -5.26 9.04 1.89
CA LEU A 208 -6.37 8.66 1.00
C LEU A 208 -6.20 7.24 0.44
N ARG A 209 -4.97 6.69 0.40
CA ARG A 209 -4.77 5.26 0.04
C ARG A 209 -5.32 4.28 1.07
N LEU A 210 -5.60 4.74 2.29
CA LEU A 210 -6.14 3.96 3.39
C LEU A 210 -7.64 4.24 3.61
N GLY A 211 -8.27 5.05 2.75
CA GLY A 211 -9.68 5.42 2.89
C GLY A 211 -9.96 6.45 3.98
N VAL A 212 -8.92 7.13 4.48
CA VAL A 212 -9.02 8.23 5.45
C VAL A 212 -8.41 9.51 4.86
N ILE A 213 -8.53 10.62 5.60
CA ILE A 213 -7.94 11.91 5.25
C ILE A 213 -6.79 12.24 6.22
N PRO A 214 -5.95 13.25 5.94
CA PRO A 214 -5.06 13.81 6.95
C PRO A 214 -5.87 14.20 8.20
N GLY A 215 -5.35 13.90 9.39
CA GLY A 215 -6.09 14.01 10.65
C GLY A 215 -5.43 14.88 11.71
N PHE A 216 -4.23 15.38 11.45
CA PHE A 216 -3.42 16.19 12.37
C PHE A 216 -3.22 17.64 11.84
N GLY A 217 -4.16 18.12 11.03
CA GLY A 217 -4.20 19.47 10.45
C GLY A 217 -3.57 19.59 9.07
N GLY A 218 -3.25 18.48 8.41
CA GLY A 218 -2.67 18.44 7.08
C GLY A 218 -3.57 19.02 6.00
N THR A 219 -4.90 18.86 6.13
CA THR A 219 -5.87 19.49 5.21
C THR A 219 -5.86 21.02 5.30
N GLN A 220 -5.33 21.56 6.40
CA GLN A 220 -5.31 23.00 6.68
C GLN A 220 -3.95 23.62 6.40
N ARG A 221 -2.86 23.00 6.89
CA ARG A 221 -1.50 23.55 6.76
C ARG A 221 -0.91 23.37 5.38
N LEU A 222 -1.17 22.24 4.70
CA LEU A 222 -0.55 21.98 3.40
C LEU A 222 -0.99 23.01 2.33
N PRO A 223 -2.29 23.31 2.13
CA PRO A 223 -2.71 24.35 1.18
C PRO A 223 -2.07 25.72 1.45
N ARG A 224 -1.84 26.04 2.73
CA ARG A 224 -1.25 27.32 3.15
C ARG A 224 0.27 27.39 2.98
N LEU A 225 0.94 26.24 2.82
CA LEU A 225 2.39 26.15 2.61
C LEU A 225 2.77 25.98 1.14
N VAL A 226 2.00 25.23 0.35
CA VAL A 226 2.34 24.93 -1.06
C VAL A 226 1.36 25.48 -2.09
N GLY A 227 0.29 26.15 -1.65
CA GLY A 227 -0.82 26.57 -2.49
C GLY A 227 -1.88 25.49 -2.65
N LEU A 228 -3.12 25.91 -2.93
CA LEU A 228 -4.29 25.02 -2.93
C LEU A 228 -4.18 23.92 -3.99
N SER A 229 -3.83 24.30 -5.22
CA SER A 229 -3.75 23.36 -6.35
C SER A 229 -2.75 22.24 -6.09
N LYS A 230 -1.54 22.56 -5.59
CA LYS A 230 -0.51 21.56 -5.31
C LYS A 230 -0.85 20.72 -4.07
N ALA A 231 -1.46 21.31 -3.05
CA ALA A 231 -1.91 20.56 -1.88
C ALA A 231 -2.97 19.50 -2.25
N LEU A 232 -3.95 19.87 -3.08
CA LEU A 232 -4.95 18.95 -3.61
C LEU A 232 -4.30 17.85 -4.45
N GLU A 233 -3.35 18.18 -5.33
CA GLU A 233 -2.58 17.17 -6.10
C GLU A 233 -1.89 16.16 -5.16
N MET A 234 -1.17 16.64 -4.15
CA MET A 234 -0.42 15.79 -3.21
C MET A 234 -1.35 14.87 -2.42
N MET A 235 -2.46 15.39 -1.87
CA MET A 235 -3.43 14.60 -1.10
C MET A 235 -4.19 13.60 -1.98
N LEU A 236 -4.79 14.05 -3.08
CA LEU A 236 -5.64 13.24 -3.96
C LEU A 236 -4.85 12.14 -4.69
N THR A 237 -3.59 12.40 -5.06
CA THR A 237 -2.73 11.37 -5.67
C THR A 237 -1.99 10.53 -4.63
N SER A 238 -1.94 11.00 -3.38
CA SER A 238 -1.17 10.39 -2.29
C SER A 238 0.29 10.15 -2.68
N LYS A 239 0.88 11.05 -3.49
CA LYS A 239 2.25 10.95 -3.97
C LYS A 239 3.14 11.92 -3.19
N PRO A 240 4.27 11.46 -2.62
CA PRO A 240 5.21 12.36 -1.99
C PRO A 240 6.02 13.13 -3.02
N VAL A 241 6.42 14.34 -2.64
CA VAL A 241 7.43 15.17 -3.30
C VAL A 241 8.80 14.92 -2.65
N LYS A 242 9.89 15.26 -3.37
CA LYS A 242 11.25 15.19 -2.81
C LYS A 242 11.57 16.47 -2.01
N GLY A 243 12.58 16.43 -1.15
CA GLY A 243 13.06 17.58 -0.38
C GLY A 243 13.39 18.80 -1.25
N GLU A 244 14.02 18.61 -2.40
CA GLU A 244 14.29 19.69 -3.38
C GLU A 244 12.99 20.32 -3.91
N GLU A 245 12.08 19.51 -4.46
CA GLU A 245 10.77 19.99 -4.96
C GLU A 245 9.96 20.64 -3.81
N ALA A 246 10.03 20.09 -2.60
CA ALA A 246 9.37 20.64 -1.42
C ALA A 246 9.93 22.03 -1.06
N HIS A 247 11.21 22.29 -1.30
CA HIS A 247 11.82 23.60 -1.09
C HIS A 247 11.30 24.61 -2.12
N ASP A 248 11.29 24.26 -3.41
CA ASP A 248 10.76 25.10 -4.49
C ASP A 248 9.29 25.48 -4.25
N LEU A 249 8.52 24.55 -3.69
CA LEU A 249 7.12 24.75 -3.34
C LEU A 249 6.91 25.56 -2.05
N GLY A 250 7.96 25.79 -1.25
CA GLY A 250 7.91 26.44 0.07
C GLY A 250 7.33 25.58 1.19
N LEU A 251 7.25 24.25 1.01
CA LEU A 251 7.00 23.30 2.10
C LEU A 251 8.23 23.15 3.00
N VAL A 252 9.42 23.25 2.43
CA VAL A 252 10.71 23.18 3.12
C VAL A 252 11.41 24.54 3.00
N ASP A 253 11.94 25.04 4.12
CA ASP A 253 12.56 26.37 4.18
C ASP A 253 14.03 26.34 3.71
N ALA A 254 14.74 25.22 3.88
CA ALA A 254 16.07 24.99 3.28
C ALA A 254 16.40 23.49 3.13
N THR A 255 17.28 23.18 2.19
CA THR A 255 17.85 21.84 2.00
C THR A 255 19.34 21.80 2.29
N VAL A 256 19.79 20.75 3.00
CA VAL A 256 21.19 20.56 3.41
C VAL A 256 21.58 19.08 3.39
N SER A 257 22.88 18.78 3.47
CA SER A 257 23.34 17.39 3.58
C SER A 257 22.88 16.75 4.91
N PRO A 258 22.78 15.41 4.99
CA PRO A 258 22.40 14.73 6.24
C PRO A 258 23.27 15.12 7.44
N ASP A 259 24.57 15.34 7.22
CA ASP A 259 25.55 15.67 8.28
C ASP A 259 25.37 17.09 8.83
N GLU A 260 24.81 18.01 8.03
CA GLU A 260 24.59 19.41 8.40
C GLU A 260 23.17 19.66 8.96
N LEU A 261 22.28 18.68 8.86
CA LEU A 261 20.85 18.84 9.08
C LEU A 261 20.50 19.37 10.47
N ILE A 262 21.03 18.74 11.52
CA ILE A 262 20.72 19.11 12.91
C ILE A 262 21.33 20.46 13.26
N ASN A 263 22.57 20.73 12.86
CA ASN A 263 23.25 21.99 13.15
C ASN A 263 22.54 23.17 12.48
N THR A 264 22.15 23.00 11.21
CA THR A 264 21.36 24.00 10.47
C THR A 264 20.03 24.26 11.15
N ALA A 265 19.31 23.20 11.55
CA ALA A 265 18.01 23.36 12.22
C ALA A 265 18.11 24.07 13.57
N ARG A 266 19.15 23.80 14.37
CA ARG A 266 19.41 24.48 15.64
C ARG A 266 19.68 25.97 15.42
N GLN A 267 20.56 26.30 14.49
CA GLN A 267 20.87 27.69 14.17
C GLN A 267 19.62 28.43 13.66
N TRP A 268 18.83 27.80 12.80
CA TRP A 268 17.59 28.37 12.30
C TRP A 268 16.58 28.65 13.42
N ALA A 269 16.49 27.76 14.42
CA ALA A 269 15.60 27.94 15.57
C ALA A 269 16.01 29.15 16.43
N LEU A 270 17.32 29.33 16.63
CA LEU A 270 17.87 30.51 17.32
C LEU A 270 17.69 31.80 16.50
N ASP A 271 17.89 31.73 15.18
CA ASP A 271 17.66 32.88 14.29
C ASP A 271 16.20 33.37 14.36
N ILE A 272 15.22 32.48 14.49
CA ILE A 272 13.81 32.87 14.70
C ILE A 272 13.64 33.57 16.05
N LEU A 273 14.24 33.02 17.11
CA LEU A 273 14.16 33.59 18.45
C LEU A 273 14.78 35.00 18.51
N GLU A 274 15.89 35.20 17.82
CA GLU A 274 16.62 36.47 17.72
C GLU A 274 16.01 37.43 16.67
N ALA A 275 14.85 37.09 16.10
CA ALA A 275 14.15 37.86 15.07
C ALA A 275 14.97 38.11 13.78
N LYS A 276 16.01 37.30 13.53
CA LYS A 276 16.75 37.27 12.25
C LYS A 276 15.98 36.56 11.16
N ARG A 277 15.01 35.71 11.54
CA ARG A 277 14.09 34.99 10.65
C ARG A 277 12.65 35.14 11.15
N PRO A 278 11.66 35.07 10.25
CA PRO A 278 10.27 35.23 10.63
C PRO A 278 9.76 34.06 11.48
N TRP A 279 8.99 34.38 12.52
CA TRP A 279 8.29 33.38 13.33
C TRP A 279 6.90 33.11 12.76
N VAL A 280 6.81 32.12 11.85
CA VAL A 280 5.61 31.87 11.07
C VAL A 280 4.77 30.72 11.64
N LYS A 281 3.47 30.95 11.78
CA LYS A 281 2.47 29.90 12.11
C LYS A 281 1.77 29.45 10.84
N SER A 282 2.11 28.27 10.34
CA SER A 282 1.63 27.72 9.06
C SER A 282 0.11 27.73 8.93
N LEU A 283 -0.63 27.42 10.01
CA LEU A 283 -2.09 27.35 10.02
C LEU A 283 -2.78 28.66 9.64
N TYR A 284 -2.13 29.81 9.90
CA TYR A 284 -2.70 31.13 9.66
C TYR A 284 -2.11 31.84 8.44
N LYS A 285 -1.22 31.19 7.67
CA LYS A 285 -0.72 31.73 6.41
C LYS A 285 -1.85 31.84 5.38
N THR A 286 -1.87 32.95 4.65
CA THR A 286 -2.83 33.23 3.57
C THR A 286 -2.15 33.66 2.27
N ASP A 287 -0.84 33.86 2.27
CA ASP A 287 -0.04 34.33 1.11
C ASP A 287 -0.07 33.38 -0.10
N LYS A 288 -0.41 32.11 0.12
CA LYS A 288 -0.55 31.09 -0.93
C LYS A 288 -1.98 30.61 -1.15
N ILE A 289 -2.96 31.24 -0.50
CA ILE A 289 -4.37 30.92 -0.71
C ILE A 289 -4.92 31.91 -1.73
N GLU A 290 -5.47 31.37 -2.81
CA GLU A 290 -6.10 32.12 -3.88
C GLU A 290 -7.31 32.90 -3.35
N PRO A 291 -7.70 34.02 -4.00
CA PRO A 291 -8.94 34.71 -3.68
C PRO A 291 -10.14 33.75 -3.66
N LEU A 292 -11.09 33.97 -2.75
CA LEU A 292 -12.16 33.02 -2.45
C LEU A 292 -12.94 32.52 -3.69
N GLY A 293 -13.16 33.39 -4.68
CA GLY A 293 -13.82 33.02 -5.94
C GLY A 293 -13.01 32.01 -6.76
N GLU A 294 -11.70 32.23 -6.90
CA GLU A 294 -10.80 31.32 -7.62
C GLU A 294 -10.60 30.00 -6.85
N ALA A 295 -10.41 30.08 -5.53
CA ALA A 295 -10.30 28.90 -4.68
C ALA A 295 -11.52 27.97 -4.82
N ARG A 296 -12.74 28.53 -4.88
CA ARG A 296 -13.98 27.77 -5.10
C ARG A 296 -14.01 27.05 -6.46
N GLU A 297 -13.51 27.68 -7.52
CA GLU A 297 -13.45 27.04 -8.84
C GLU A 297 -12.38 25.92 -8.88
N ILE A 298 -11.22 26.11 -8.23
CA ILE A 298 -10.21 25.06 -8.07
C ILE A 298 -10.80 23.84 -7.33
N LEU A 299 -11.49 24.08 -6.21
CA LEU A 299 -12.13 23.02 -5.41
C LEU A 299 -13.23 22.31 -6.20
N LYS A 300 -14.06 23.05 -6.94
CA LYS A 300 -15.11 22.49 -7.81
C LYS A 300 -14.53 21.63 -8.93
N PHE A 301 -13.44 22.06 -9.56
CA PHE A 301 -12.72 21.28 -10.56
C PHE A 301 -12.15 20.00 -9.93
N ALA A 302 -11.51 20.10 -8.77
CA ALA A 302 -10.97 18.96 -8.03
C ALA A 302 -12.07 17.94 -7.66
N ARG A 303 -13.24 18.38 -7.18
CA ARG A 303 -14.38 17.51 -6.89
C ARG A 303 -14.86 16.78 -8.15
N THR A 304 -14.93 17.48 -9.28
CA THR A 304 -15.35 16.89 -10.57
C THR A 304 -14.36 15.82 -11.04
N GLN A 305 -13.05 16.09 -10.95
CA GLN A 305 -12.02 15.12 -11.30
C GLN A 305 -12.03 13.91 -10.36
N ALA A 306 -12.16 14.12 -9.05
CA ALA A 306 -12.21 13.05 -8.06
C ALA A 306 -13.41 12.13 -8.29
N ARG A 307 -14.61 12.68 -8.55
CA ARG A 307 -15.81 11.88 -8.88
C ARG A 307 -15.64 11.08 -10.17
N LYS A 308 -14.94 11.63 -11.16
CA LYS A 308 -14.66 10.93 -12.43
C LYS A 308 -13.66 9.80 -12.25
N GLN A 309 -12.61 10.00 -11.45
CA GLN A 309 -11.54 9.02 -11.25
C GLN A 309 -11.95 7.90 -10.29
N ALA A 310 -12.70 8.22 -9.24
CA ALA A 310 -13.08 7.28 -8.19
C ALA A 310 -14.54 7.47 -7.76
N PRO A 311 -15.52 7.16 -8.63
CA PRO A 311 -16.94 7.35 -8.34
C PRO A 311 -17.44 6.54 -7.13
N ASN A 312 -16.73 5.47 -6.79
CA ASN A 312 -17.07 4.56 -5.69
C ASN A 312 -16.40 4.93 -4.35
N LEU A 313 -15.62 6.02 -4.31
CA LEU A 313 -14.90 6.47 -3.12
C LEU A 313 -15.40 7.83 -2.65
N GLU A 314 -15.79 7.92 -1.38
CA GLU A 314 -16.29 9.17 -0.79
C GLU A 314 -15.18 10.02 -0.14
N HIS A 315 -14.20 9.36 0.49
CA HIS A 315 -13.13 10.03 1.24
C HIS A 315 -12.34 11.09 0.44
N PRO A 316 -12.10 10.99 -0.89
CA PRO A 316 -11.45 12.07 -1.64
C PRO A 316 -12.31 13.34 -1.72
N ILE A 317 -13.64 13.18 -1.84
CA ILE A 317 -14.58 14.31 -1.85
C ILE A 317 -14.68 14.93 -0.47
N VAL A 318 -14.75 14.10 0.58
CA VAL A 318 -14.73 14.56 1.96
C VAL A 318 -13.45 15.37 2.25
N CYS A 319 -12.28 14.90 1.78
CA CYS A 319 -11.02 15.64 1.91
C CYS A 319 -11.11 17.05 1.31
N ILE A 320 -11.68 17.18 0.11
CA ILE A 320 -11.82 18.47 -0.58
C ILE A 320 -12.77 19.39 0.20
N ASN A 321 -13.88 18.86 0.73
CA ASN A 321 -14.84 19.62 1.52
C ASN A 321 -14.23 20.14 2.84
N VAL A 322 -13.38 19.34 3.49
CA VAL A 322 -12.66 19.76 4.71
C VAL A 322 -11.66 20.88 4.42
N VAL A 323 -10.96 20.81 3.29
CA VAL A 323 -10.08 21.90 2.83
C VAL A 323 -10.89 23.18 2.57
N GLU A 324 -12.04 23.06 1.90
CA GLU A 324 -12.93 24.18 1.62
C GLU A 324 -13.43 24.86 2.90
N GLU A 325 -13.87 24.09 3.90
CA GLU A 325 -14.32 24.61 5.20
C GLU A 325 -13.24 25.47 5.87
N GLY A 326 -11.99 25.04 5.79
CA GLY A 326 -10.84 25.75 6.31
C GLY A 326 -10.52 27.08 5.62
N ILE A 327 -10.86 27.18 4.34
CA ILE A 327 -10.65 28.37 3.51
C ILE A 327 -11.83 29.35 3.65
N VAL A 328 -13.06 28.83 3.64
CA VAL A 328 -14.29 29.62 3.66
C VAL A 328 -14.58 30.17 5.06
N SER A 329 -14.50 29.32 6.08
CA SER A 329 -14.96 29.67 7.43
C SER A 329 -13.82 30.18 8.30
N SER A 330 -12.86 29.32 8.63
CA SER A 330 -11.60 29.68 9.30
C SER A 330 -10.68 28.46 9.41
N PRO A 331 -9.36 28.64 9.64
CA PRO A 331 -8.46 27.52 9.86
C PRO A 331 -8.88 26.63 11.04
N ARG A 332 -9.41 27.20 12.13
CA ARG A 332 -9.89 26.42 13.28
C ARG A 332 -11.17 25.65 12.97
N ALA A 333 -12.10 26.23 12.22
CA ALA A 333 -13.29 25.51 11.75
C ALA A 333 -12.90 24.33 10.87
N GLY A 334 -11.93 24.52 9.96
CA GLY A 334 -11.36 23.46 9.13
C GLY A 334 -10.72 22.33 9.94
N LEU A 335 -9.96 22.63 10.99
CA LEU A 335 -9.40 21.60 11.89
C LEU A 335 -10.49 20.75 12.58
N TRP A 336 -11.56 21.38 13.06
CA TRP A 336 -12.66 20.63 13.67
C TRP A 336 -13.45 19.81 12.65
N LYS A 337 -13.64 20.33 11.43
CA LYS A 337 -14.24 19.57 10.32
C LYS A 337 -13.37 18.38 9.92
N GLU A 338 -12.05 18.54 9.94
CA GLU A 338 -11.09 17.45 9.70
C GLU A 338 -11.24 16.34 10.74
N VAL A 339 -11.32 16.70 12.02
CA VAL A 339 -11.52 15.74 13.13
C VAL A 339 -12.80 14.94 12.96
N GLU A 340 -13.92 15.61 12.69
CA GLU A 340 -15.23 14.98 12.48
C GLU A 340 -15.20 14.03 11.27
N ALA A 341 -14.69 14.52 10.14
CA ALA A 341 -14.60 13.77 8.90
C ALA A 341 -13.69 12.53 9.02
N PHE A 342 -12.53 12.68 9.66
CA PHE A 342 -11.61 11.57 9.91
C PHE A 342 -12.27 10.46 10.72
N GLN A 343 -13.00 10.82 11.80
CA GLN A 343 -13.69 9.85 12.64
C GLN A 343 -14.78 9.10 11.89
N GLY A 344 -15.57 9.79 11.06
CA GLY A 344 -16.58 9.15 10.21
C GLY A 344 -15.95 8.16 9.21
N LEU A 345 -14.89 8.60 8.51
CA LEU A 345 -14.22 7.79 7.50
C LEU A 345 -13.49 6.57 8.08
N LEU A 346 -12.90 6.70 9.27
CA LEU A 346 -12.20 5.60 9.94
C LEU A 346 -13.08 4.36 10.14
N HIS A 347 -14.39 4.53 10.29
CA HIS A 347 -15.34 3.43 10.50
C HIS A 347 -16.03 2.95 9.21
N SER A 348 -15.76 3.61 8.07
CA SER A 348 -16.35 3.23 6.78
C SER A 348 -15.82 1.88 6.28
N ASP A 349 -16.64 1.13 5.56
CA ASP A 349 -16.22 -0.16 5.00
C ASP A 349 -15.11 0.00 3.96
N THR A 350 -15.09 1.10 3.20
CA THR A 350 -14.00 1.39 2.26
C THR A 350 -12.65 1.57 2.97
N CYS A 351 -12.64 2.20 4.14
CA CYS A 351 -11.43 2.35 4.96
C CYS A 351 -10.94 1.01 5.51
N LYS A 352 -11.84 0.21 6.10
CA LYS A 352 -11.52 -1.17 6.51
C LYS A 352 -10.93 -1.96 5.34
N SER A 353 -11.52 -1.81 4.15
CA SER A 353 -11.07 -2.47 2.94
C SER A 353 -9.64 -2.14 2.55
N LEU A 354 -9.35 -0.85 2.46
CA LEU A 354 -8.05 -0.36 2.06
C LEU A 354 -6.96 -0.63 3.12
N ILE A 355 -7.31 -0.63 4.40
CA ILE A 355 -6.39 -1.00 5.50
C ILE A 355 -6.05 -2.49 5.45
N HIS A 356 -7.02 -3.38 5.25
CA HIS A 356 -6.73 -4.81 5.06
C HIS A 356 -5.79 -5.01 3.89
N LEU A 357 -6.06 -4.38 2.74
CA LEU A 357 -5.22 -4.50 1.55
C LEU A 357 -3.77 -4.04 1.84
N PHE A 358 -3.61 -2.96 2.60
CA PHE A 358 -2.31 -2.47 3.04
C PHE A 358 -1.51 -3.50 3.86
N PHE A 359 -2.17 -4.24 4.75
CA PHE A 359 -1.55 -5.31 5.53
C PHE A 359 -1.35 -6.59 4.72
N ALA A 360 -2.35 -6.99 3.93
CA ALA A 360 -2.31 -8.13 3.03
C ALA A 360 -1.10 -8.04 2.08
N GLN A 361 -0.89 -6.87 1.46
CA GLN A 361 0.24 -6.63 0.56
C GLN A 361 1.60 -6.83 1.25
N ARG A 362 1.74 -6.43 2.52
CA ARG A 362 2.99 -6.67 3.29
C ARG A 362 3.11 -8.12 3.73
N GLY A 363 1.97 -8.75 3.95
CA GLY A 363 1.85 -10.14 4.36
C GLY A 363 2.29 -11.12 3.29
N THR A 364 2.18 -10.81 1.99
CA THR A 364 2.43 -11.79 0.90
C THR A 364 3.83 -12.39 0.92
N SER A 365 4.83 -11.64 1.42
CA SER A 365 6.20 -12.11 1.59
C SER A 365 6.42 -13.08 2.77
N ARG A 366 5.41 -13.29 3.62
CA ARG A 366 5.48 -14.21 4.77
C ARG A 366 4.78 -15.51 4.41
N VAL A 367 5.60 -16.51 4.09
CA VAL A 367 5.18 -17.87 3.75
C VAL A 367 5.67 -18.81 4.86
N PRO A 368 4.75 -19.36 5.68
CA PRO A 368 5.08 -20.32 6.74
C PRO A 368 5.76 -21.55 6.18
N GLY A 369 6.72 -22.09 6.93
CA GLY A 369 7.51 -23.25 6.51
C GLY A 369 8.48 -22.97 5.35
N ILE A 370 8.65 -21.73 4.89
CA ILE A 370 9.63 -21.32 3.86
C ILE A 370 10.44 -20.13 4.38
N THR A 371 9.79 -18.99 4.61
CA THR A 371 10.44 -17.71 4.94
C THR A 371 10.82 -17.58 6.41
N ASP A 372 10.32 -18.48 7.26
CA ASP A 372 10.62 -18.62 8.68
C ASP A 372 11.81 -19.57 8.96
N ARG A 373 12.38 -20.21 7.94
CA ARG A 373 13.55 -21.11 8.06
C ARG A 373 14.89 -20.41 8.28
N GLY A 374 14.93 -19.08 8.32
CA GLY A 374 16.18 -18.31 8.44
C GLY A 374 17.03 -18.27 7.16
N LEU A 375 16.47 -18.63 6.01
CA LEU A 375 17.13 -18.55 4.71
C LEU A 375 17.36 -17.09 4.29
N VAL A 376 18.47 -16.85 3.59
CA VAL A 376 18.83 -15.52 3.07
C VAL A 376 18.79 -15.58 1.53
N PRO A 377 18.17 -14.59 0.85
CA PRO A 377 18.17 -14.55 -0.60
C PRO A 377 19.59 -14.53 -1.19
N ARG A 378 19.84 -15.39 -2.17
CA ARG A 378 21.06 -15.38 -2.99
C ARG A 378 21.11 -14.12 -3.84
N ARG A 379 22.32 -13.67 -4.13
CA ARG A 379 22.53 -12.52 -5.02
C ARG A 379 22.39 -12.97 -6.48
N ILE A 380 21.27 -12.62 -7.12
CA ILE A 380 21.08 -12.77 -8.56
C ILE A 380 21.74 -11.60 -9.28
N SER A 381 22.75 -11.87 -10.09
CA SER A 381 23.55 -10.89 -10.82
C SER A 381 23.30 -10.90 -12.33
N LYS A 382 23.05 -12.08 -12.89
CA LYS A 382 22.77 -12.28 -14.32
C LYS A 382 21.50 -13.10 -14.50
N VAL A 383 20.56 -12.56 -15.28
CA VAL A 383 19.29 -13.22 -15.62
C VAL A 383 19.23 -13.40 -17.13
N ALA A 384 18.88 -14.60 -17.59
CA ALA A 384 18.56 -14.85 -18.99
C ALA A 384 17.05 -14.98 -19.19
N ILE A 385 16.56 -14.50 -20.33
CA ILE A 385 15.14 -14.59 -20.70
C ILE A 385 15.05 -15.34 -22.02
N LEU A 386 14.34 -16.47 -22.02
CA LEU A 386 14.10 -17.28 -23.20
C LEU A 386 12.77 -16.90 -23.83
N GLY A 387 12.83 -16.09 -24.88
CA GLY A 387 11.67 -15.63 -25.62
C GLY A 387 11.80 -14.15 -25.96
N GLY A 388 11.87 -13.82 -27.25
CA GLY A 388 11.95 -12.44 -27.74
C GLY A 388 10.59 -11.77 -27.97
N GLY A 389 9.49 -12.47 -27.68
CA GLY A 389 8.13 -12.00 -27.92
C GLY A 389 7.66 -10.95 -26.90
N LEU A 390 6.34 -10.71 -26.89
CA LEU A 390 5.71 -9.66 -26.06
C LEU A 390 5.99 -9.84 -24.56
N MET A 391 5.86 -11.06 -24.03
CA MET A 391 6.11 -11.31 -22.61
C MET A 391 7.60 -11.23 -22.25
N GLY A 392 8.46 -11.92 -22.99
CA GLY A 392 9.90 -11.91 -22.70
C GLY A 392 10.53 -10.52 -22.79
N SER A 393 10.16 -9.71 -23.79
CA SER A 393 10.60 -8.31 -23.89
C SER A 393 10.08 -7.43 -22.74
N GLY A 394 8.85 -7.66 -22.29
CA GLY A 394 8.27 -6.99 -21.11
C GLY A 394 8.98 -7.35 -19.80
N ILE A 395 9.36 -8.62 -19.63
CA ILE A 395 10.14 -9.09 -18.47
C ILE A 395 11.53 -8.48 -18.51
N ALA A 396 12.22 -8.49 -19.66
CA ALA A 396 13.53 -7.86 -19.84
C ALA A 396 13.50 -6.37 -19.47
N THR A 397 12.48 -5.66 -19.97
CA THR A 397 12.25 -4.24 -19.66
C THR A 397 12.08 -4.03 -18.15
N THR A 398 11.33 -4.89 -17.46
CA THR A 398 11.09 -4.81 -16.01
C THR A 398 12.38 -4.97 -15.20
N LEU A 399 13.19 -5.99 -15.52
CA LEU A 399 14.46 -6.25 -14.85
C LEU A 399 15.44 -5.08 -15.02
N ILE A 400 15.47 -4.48 -16.21
CA ILE A 400 16.40 -3.41 -16.54
C ILE A 400 15.95 -2.07 -15.92
N LEU A 401 14.67 -1.71 -16.00
CA LEU A 401 14.14 -0.44 -15.47
C LEU A 401 14.35 -0.28 -13.96
N THR A 402 14.38 -1.38 -13.21
CA THR A 402 14.49 -1.35 -11.75
C THR A 402 15.93 -1.10 -11.29
N ASN A 403 16.92 -1.60 -12.04
CA ASN A 403 18.33 -1.21 -11.88
C ASN A 403 18.52 0.31 -12.09
N LEU A 404 17.66 0.96 -12.88
CA LEU A 404 17.70 2.40 -13.12
C LEU A 404 16.97 3.25 -12.08
N GLN A 405 15.87 2.76 -11.50
CA GLN A 405 15.13 3.53 -10.48
C GLN A 405 15.96 3.74 -9.21
N SER A 406 16.92 2.85 -8.93
CA SER A 406 17.94 3.07 -7.90
C SER A 406 18.92 4.22 -8.25
N ARG A 407 18.90 4.70 -9.51
CA ARG A 407 19.91 5.60 -10.07
C ARG A 407 19.41 6.83 -10.85
N VAL A 408 18.10 7.11 -11.01
CA VAL A 408 17.53 8.47 -11.29
C VAL A 408 15.99 8.43 -11.35
N LYS A 409 15.33 9.50 -10.90
CA LYS A 409 13.87 9.70 -10.95
C LYS A 409 13.52 10.91 -11.84
N LYS A 410 12.53 10.70 -12.73
CA LYS A 410 11.61 11.66 -13.39
C LYS A 410 12.20 12.95 -13.98
N GLY A 411 12.30 13.01 -15.31
CA GLY A 411 12.20 14.28 -16.04
C GLY A 411 12.98 14.34 -17.34
N LYS A 412 14.21 13.81 -17.35
CA LYS A 412 15.02 13.62 -18.57
C LYS A 412 15.91 12.40 -18.34
N MET A 413 15.54 11.24 -18.89
CA MET A 413 16.56 10.22 -19.13
C MET A 413 17.47 10.86 -20.18
N ASN A 414 18.72 11.20 -19.82
CA ASN A 414 19.66 11.65 -20.85
C ASN A 414 19.93 10.47 -21.79
N ASP A 415 20.24 10.75 -23.05
CA ASP A 415 20.46 9.70 -24.07
C ASP A 415 21.54 8.71 -23.63
N GLU A 416 22.56 9.19 -22.92
CA GLU A 416 23.65 8.39 -22.36
C GLU A 416 23.17 7.31 -21.36
N LYS A 417 22.20 7.63 -20.50
CA LYS A 417 21.60 6.68 -19.54
C LYS A 417 20.72 5.67 -20.26
N PHE A 418 19.95 6.09 -21.26
CA PHE A 418 19.17 5.16 -22.09
C PHE A 418 20.09 4.17 -22.82
N LEU A 419 21.20 4.65 -23.39
CA LEU A 419 22.19 3.80 -24.05
C LEU A 419 22.89 2.84 -23.08
N LYS A 420 23.27 3.30 -21.88
CA LYS A 420 23.82 2.42 -20.83
C LYS A 420 22.82 1.38 -20.31
N THR A 421 21.53 1.68 -20.42
CA THR A 421 20.44 0.77 -20.06
C THR A 421 20.30 -0.32 -21.10
N LEU A 422 20.28 0.06 -22.38
CA LEU A 422 20.27 -0.87 -23.50
C LEU A 422 21.52 -1.75 -23.51
N SER A 423 22.69 -1.24 -23.10
CA SER A 423 23.91 -2.06 -23.03
C SER A 423 23.86 -3.18 -22.00
N LEU A 424 22.91 -3.17 -21.05
CA LEU A 424 22.68 -4.31 -20.14
C LEU A 424 21.91 -5.46 -20.81
N LEU A 425 21.19 -5.17 -21.90
CA LEU A 425 20.46 -6.16 -22.68
C LEU A 425 21.36 -6.68 -23.79
N LYS A 426 21.74 -7.96 -23.72
CA LYS A 426 22.49 -8.64 -24.78
C LYS A 426 21.59 -9.66 -25.46
N GLY A 427 21.39 -9.50 -26.77
CA GLY A 427 20.77 -10.53 -27.60
C GLY A 427 21.74 -11.69 -27.83
N VAL A 428 21.25 -12.92 -27.69
CA VAL A 428 22.01 -14.16 -27.95
C VAL A 428 21.11 -15.15 -28.66
N LEU A 429 21.70 -16.02 -29.49
CA LEU A 429 21.00 -17.08 -30.24
C LEU A 429 21.48 -18.49 -29.86
N ASP A 430 22.35 -18.59 -28.84
CA ASP A 430 22.92 -19.83 -28.33
C ASP A 430 22.80 -19.90 -26.80
N TYR A 431 23.04 -21.11 -26.26
CA TYR A 431 23.05 -21.37 -24.82
C TYR A 431 24.44 -21.24 -24.18
N GLU A 432 25.52 -21.00 -24.93
CA GLU A 432 26.87 -20.92 -24.36
C GLU A 432 26.99 -19.72 -23.40
N SER A 433 26.25 -18.65 -23.69
CA SER A 433 26.12 -17.49 -22.80
C SER A 433 25.34 -17.73 -21.50
N PHE A 434 24.80 -18.94 -21.29
CA PHE A 434 24.02 -19.32 -20.09
C PHE A 434 24.88 -19.98 -18.99
N ARG A 435 26.15 -20.31 -19.28
CA ARG A 435 27.07 -20.99 -18.34
C ARG A 435 27.43 -20.18 -17.08
N ASP A 436 27.09 -18.90 -17.03
CA ASP A 436 27.34 -17.97 -15.92
C ASP A 436 26.06 -17.25 -15.47
N VAL A 437 24.88 -17.80 -15.80
CA VAL A 437 23.58 -17.23 -15.44
C VAL A 437 23.13 -17.75 -14.07
N ASP A 438 22.58 -16.85 -13.25
CA ASP A 438 22.06 -17.19 -11.92
C ASP A 438 20.57 -17.58 -11.94
N MET A 439 19.84 -17.08 -12.93
CA MET A 439 18.41 -17.33 -13.10
C MET A 439 18.00 -17.24 -14.58
N VAL A 440 17.18 -18.18 -15.03
CA VAL A 440 16.53 -18.16 -16.34
C VAL A 440 15.03 -17.96 -16.15
N ILE A 441 14.40 -17.14 -17.00
CA ILE A 441 12.94 -17.04 -17.13
C ILE A 441 12.55 -17.43 -18.56
N GLU A 442 11.89 -18.57 -18.69
CA GLU A 442 11.33 -19.06 -19.94
C GLU A 442 9.96 -18.38 -20.22
N ALA A 443 9.82 -17.77 -21.40
CA ALA A 443 8.63 -17.03 -21.85
C ALA A 443 8.34 -17.30 -23.34
N VAL A 444 8.46 -18.57 -23.76
CA VAL A 444 8.06 -19.09 -25.07
C VAL A 444 6.57 -19.50 -25.07
N ILE A 445 6.07 -19.84 -26.26
CA ILE A 445 4.67 -20.24 -26.49
C ILE A 445 4.23 -21.39 -25.57
N GLU A 446 2.93 -21.43 -25.27
CA GLU A 446 2.30 -22.46 -24.42
C GLU A 446 2.23 -23.82 -25.13
N ASN A 447 3.38 -24.49 -25.25
CA ASN A 447 3.51 -25.85 -25.76
C ASN A 447 4.35 -26.69 -24.80
N ALA A 448 3.75 -27.73 -24.20
CA ALA A 448 4.39 -28.55 -23.17
C ALA A 448 5.66 -29.25 -23.69
N SER A 449 5.61 -29.86 -24.88
CA SER A 449 6.74 -30.59 -25.47
C SER A 449 7.95 -29.67 -25.73
N LEU A 450 7.69 -28.47 -26.26
CA LEU A 450 8.72 -27.46 -26.47
C LEU A 450 9.35 -27.01 -25.14
N LYS A 451 8.52 -26.72 -24.12
CA LYS A 451 9.02 -26.30 -22.80
C LYS A 451 9.84 -27.42 -22.12
N GLN A 452 9.42 -28.67 -22.22
CA GLN A 452 10.20 -29.81 -21.72
C GLN A 452 11.60 -29.89 -22.38
N GLN A 453 11.66 -29.71 -23.70
CA GLN A 453 12.94 -29.69 -24.41
C GLN A 453 13.82 -28.53 -23.93
N ILE A 454 13.25 -27.33 -23.83
CA ILE A 454 13.95 -26.14 -23.34
C ILE A 454 14.52 -26.38 -21.95
N PHE A 455 13.73 -26.93 -21.01
CA PHE A 455 14.19 -27.15 -19.63
C PHE A 455 15.29 -28.24 -19.55
N SER A 456 15.25 -29.23 -20.42
CA SER A 456 16.35 -30.22 -20.58
C SER A 456 17.63 -29.54 -21.07
N ASP A 457 17.53 -28.65 -22.07
CA ASP A 457 18.68 -27.89 -22.56
C ASP A 457 19.21 -26.92 -21.49
N LEU A 458 18.33 -26.25 -20.75
CA LEU A 458 18.71 -25.37 -19.66
C LEU A 458 19.47 -26.11 -18.55
N GLU A 459 19.04 -27.31 -18.16
CA GLU A 459 19.77 -28.14 -17.20
C GLU A 459 21.20 -28.46 -17.67
N LYS A 460 21.39 -28.67 -18.98
CA LYS A 460 22.69 -28.98 -19.57
C LYS A 460 23.65 -27.79 -19.61
N TYR A 461 23.16 -26.60 -19.95
CA TYR A 461 24.01 -25.43 -20.19
C TYR A 461 24.14 -24.49 -18.99
N CYS A 462 23.17 -24.47 -18.08
CA CYS A 462 23.20 -23.59 -16.92
C CYS A 462 23.99 -24.22 -15.75
N PRO A 463 24.62 -23.40 -14.89
CA PRO A 463 25.22 -23.87 -13.65
C PRO A 463 24.26 -24.66 -12.76
N PRO A 464 24.75 -25.57 -11.90
CA PRO A 464 23.93 -26.29 -10.93
C PRO A 464 23.21 -25.40 -9.92
N HIS A 465 23.67 -24.16 -9.71
CA HIS A 465 22.99 -23.22 -8.81
C HIS A 465 21.89 -22.39 -9.50
N CYS A 466 21.85 -22.38 -10.83
CA CYS A 466 20.94 -21.53 -11.61
C CYS A 466 19.48 -21.87 -11.31
N ILE A 467 18.65 -20.86 -11.10
CA ILE A 467 17.19 -21.02 -10.98
C ILE A 467 16.59 -21.19 -12.37
N LEU A 468 15.69 -22.15 -12.54
CA LEU A 468 15.01 -22.43 -13.81
C LEU A 468 13.53 -22.05 -13.69
N ALA A 469 13.18 -20.81 -14.04
CA ALA A 469 11.83 -20.32 -13.91
C ALA A 469 11.05 -20.38 -15.24
N SER A 470 9.76 -20.74 -15.20
CA SER A 470 8.84 -20.60 -16.35
C SER A 470 7.81 -19.51 -16.10
N ASN A 471 7.52 -18.71 -17.12
CA ASN A 471 6.40 -17.77 -17.18
C ASN A 471 5.12 -18.42 -17.73
N THR A 472 5.04 -19.75 -17.82
CA THR A 472 3.80 -20.42 -18.25
C THR A 472 2.60 -19.95 -17.43
N SER A 473 1.42 -19.94 -18.05
CA SER A 473 0.17 -19.48 -17.43
C SER A 473 -0.80 -20.62 -17.13
N THR A 474 -0.63 -21.77 -17.77
CA THR A 474 -1.58 -22.89 -17.68
C THR A 474 -0.95 -24.28 -17.66
N ILE A 475 0.31 -24.43 -18.04
CA ILE A 475 0.98 -25.74 -18.08
C ILE A 475 1.51 -26.10 -16.69
N ASP A 476 1.30 -27.35 -16.29
CA ASP A 476 1.84 -27.93 -15.07
C ASP A 476 3.39 -27.86 -15.05
N LEU A 477 3.97 -27.25 -14.02
CA LEU A 477 5.42 -27.16 -13.84
C LEU A 477 6.10 -28.53 -13.67
N ASN A 478 5.40 -29.51 -13.09
CA ASN A 478 5.90 -30.88 -12.97
C ASN A 478 6.07 -31.51 -14.36
N LEU A 479 5.14 -31.25 -15.27
CA LEU A 479 5.23 -31.69 -16.67
C LEU A 479 6.40 -31.02 -17.40
N ILE A 480 6.63 -29.72 -17.19
CA ILE A 480 7.76 -28.99 -17.78
C ILE A 480 9.09 -29.59 -17.34
N GLY A 481 9.22 -29.94 -16.06
CA GLY A 481 10.44 -30.49 -15.48
C GLY A 481 10.66 -31.98 -15.69
N GLU A 482 9.72 -32.71 -16.27
CA GLU A 482 9.68 -34.18 -16.32
C GLU A 482 10.96 -34.82 -16.90
N LYS A 483 11.56 -34.18 -17.92
CA LYS A 483 12.78 -34.67 -18.59
C LYS A 483 14.08 -34.22 -17.92
N THR A 484 14.01 -33.60 -16.75
CA THR A 484 15.17 -33.05 -16.02
C THR A 484 15.44 -33.83 -14.73
N ARG A 485 16.60 -33.60 -14.11
CA ARG A 485 16.89 -34.07 -12.73
C ARG A 485 16.83 -32.95 -11.69
N SER A 486 16.85 -31.70 -12.14
CA SER A 486 16.93 -30.46 -11.34
C SER A 486 15.57 -29.91 -10.86
N HIS A 487 14.64 -30.78 -10.46
CA HIS A 487 13.28 -30.39 -10.07
C HIS A 487 13.25 -29.39 -8.90
N ASP A 488 14.27 -29.40 -8.04
CA ASP A 488 14.40 -28.50 -6.89
C ASP A 488 14.68 -27.04 -7.28
N ARG A 489 15.11 -26.81 -8.52
CA ARG A 489 15.42 -25.50 -9.09
C ARG A 489 14.34 -24.97 -10.03
N ILE A 490 13.32 -25.79 -10.33
CA ILE A 490 12.21 -25.43 -11.19
C ILE A 490 11.15 -24.69 -10.38
N ILE A 491 10.72 -23.54 -10.89
CA ILE A 491 9.70 -22.68 -10.27
C ILE A 491 8.91 -21.91 -11.34
N GLY A 492 7.71 -21.47 -11.04
CA GLY A 492 6.99 -20.52 -11.87
C GLY A 492 7.31 -19.08 -11.48
N ALA A 493 7.63 -18.25 -12.46
CA ALA A 493 7.72 -16.81 -12.35
C ALA A 493 6.66 -16.21 -13.29
N HIS A 494 5.39 -16.28 -12.89
CA HIS A 494 4.26 -15.91 -13.73
C HIS A 494 3.98 -14.41 -13.67
N PHE A 495 4.34 -13.71 -14.75
CA PHE A 495 4.07 -12.29 -14.98
C PHE A 495 2.75 -12.11 -15.75
N PHE A 496 2.10 -10.96 -15.50
CA PHE A 496 0.88 -10.57 -16.18
C PHE A 496 1.18 -9.54 -17.26
N SER A 497 0.58 -9.70 -18.44
CA SER A 497 0.76 -8.75 -19.54
C SER A 497 -0.01 -7.44 -19.28
N PRO A 498 0.60 -6.25 -19.53
CA PRO A 498 2.01 -6.02 -19.86
C PRO A 498 2.93 -6.14 -18.64
N ALA A 499 3.98 -6.96 -18.75
CA ALA A 499 4.82 -7.36 -17.61
C ALA A 499 5.49 -6.19 -16.86
N HIS A 500 5.77 -5.07 -17.51
CA HIS A 500 6.38 -3.89 -16.89
C HIS A 500 5.37 -2.97 -16.19
N ILE A 501 4.08 -3.15 -16.45
CA ILE A 501 2.97 -2.36 -15.88
C ILE A 501 2.30 -3.12 -14.75
N MET A 502 1.96 -4.39 -14.98
CA MET A 502 1.20 -5.18 -14.02
C MET A 502 2.01 -5.41 -12.73
N PRO A 503 1.46 -5.12 -11.54
CA PRO A 503 2.23 -5.11 -10.30
C PRO A 503 2.42 -6.50 -9.68
N LEU A 504 1.60 -7.48 -10.04
CA LEU A 504 1.64 -8.83 -9.47
C LEU A 504 2.74 -9.69 -10.10
N LEU A 505 3.35 -10.56 -9.29
CA LEU A 505 4.17 -11.69 -9.73
C LEU A 505 3.68 -12.93 -8.98
N GLU A 506 3.18 -13.93 -9.71
CA GLU A 506 2.85 -15.23 -9.12
C GLU A 506 4.10 -16.12 -9.10
N ILE A 507 4.54 -16.47 -7.90
CA ILE A 507 5.62 -17.41 -7.65
C ILE A 507 4.99 -18.79 -7.43
N VAL A 508 5.02 -19.62 -8.45
CA VAL A 508 4.36 -20.93 -8.44
C VAL A 508 5.37 -21.99 -8.02
N HIS A 509 5.14 -22.69 -6.92
CA HIS A 509 6.03 -23.75 -6.47
C HIS A 509 5.40 -25.14 -6.64
N THR A 510 6.24 -26.14 -6.88
CA THR A 510 5.86 -27.55 -6.81
C THR A 510 6.20 -28.12 -5.44
N GLU A 511 5.94 -29.41 -5.23
CA GLU A 511 6.34 -30.16 -4.05
C GLU A 511 7.86 -30.32 -3.97
N LYS A 512 8.54 -30.25 -5.12
CA LYS A 512 9.99 -30.45 -5.25
C LYS A 512 10.78 -29.14 -5.19
N THR A 513 10.16 -28.01 -5.53
CA THR A 513 10.82 -26.69 -5.53
C THR A 513 11.46 -26.41 -4.15
N SER A 514 12.76 -26.09 -4.14
CA SER A 514 13.45 -25.83 -2.87
C SER A 514 13.00 -24.51 -2.23
N PRO A 515 12.86 -24.44 -0.90
CA PRO A 515 12.52 -23.20 -0.19
C PRO A 515 13.49 -22.04 -0.48
N GLN A 516 14.76 -22.33 -0.74
CA GLN A 516 15.75 -21.32 -1.10
C GLN A 516 15.39 -20.61 -2.41
N VAL A 517 14.96 -21.34 -3.43
CA VAL A 517 14.57 -20.75 -4.74
C VAL A 517 13.36 -19.85 -4.59
N ILE A 518 12.39 -20.21 -3.74
CA ILE A 518 11.22 -19.36 -3.43
C ILE A 518 11.66 -18.06 -2.75
N VAL A 519 12.56 -18.14 -1.77
CA VAL A 519 13.12 -16.97 -1.07
C VAL A 519 13.89 -16.04 -2.02
N ASP A 520 14.66 -16.60 -2.95
CA ASP A 520 15.37 -15.83 -3.96
C ASP A 520 14.40 -15.08 -4.88
N LEU A 521 13.36 -15.76 -5.37
CA LEU A 521 12.39 -15.17 -6.30
C LEU A 521 11.49 -14.13 -5.62
N LEU A 522 11.16 -14.32 -4.33
CA LEU A 522 10.51 -13.30 -3.50
C LEU A 522 11.33 -12.00 -3.44
N ASP A 523 12.65 -12.11 -3.25
CA ASP A 523 13.54 -10.96 -3.22
C ASP A 523 13.72 -10.31 -4.61
N VAL A 524 13.85 -11.11 -5.67
CA VAL A 524 13.86 -10.62 -7.05
C VAL A 524 12.58 -9.83 -7.33
N GLY A 525 11.41 -10.41 -7.07
CA GLY A 525 10.09 -9.76 -7.24
C GLY A 525 10.03 -8.40 -6.55
N LYS A 526 10.48 -8.32 -5.29
CA LYS A 526 10.55 -7.08 -4.52
C LYS A 526 11.52 -6.06 -5.11
N LYS A 527 12.71 -6.49 -5.53
CA LYS A 527 13.73 -5.63 -6.18
C LYS A 527 13.16 -5.01 -7.45
N ILE A 528 12.40 -5.78 -8.21
CA ILE A 528 11.81 -5.35 -9.49
C ILE A 528 10.46 -4.61 -9.30
N LYS A 529 10.13 -4.22 -8.07
CA LYS A 529 8.91 -3.48 -7.69
C LYS A 529 7.61 -4.21 -8.05
N LYS A 530 7.65 -5.54 -8.11
CA LYS A 530 6.46 -6.38 -8.10
C LYS A 530 6.03 -6.68 -6.66
N THR A 531 4.76 -7.01 -6.50
CA THR A 531 4.22 -7.64 -5.30
C THR A 531 4.18 -9.15 -5.59
N PRO A 532 5.11 -9.93 -5.04
CA PRO A 532 5.07 -11.37 -5.23
C PRO A 532 4.02 -12.01 -4.30
N ILE A 533 3.32 -13.01 -4.80
CA ILE A 533 2.54 -13.98 -4.02
C ILE A 533 3.08 -15.38 -4.30
N VAL A 534 3.09 -16.25 -3.29
CA VAL A 534 3.53 -17.64 -3.45
C VAL A 534 2.31 -18.54 -3.50
N VAL A 535 2.21 -19.34 -4.56
CA VAL A 535 1.07 -20.20 -4.84
C VAL A 535 1.53 -21.60 -5.24
N GLY A 536 0.70 -22.60 -4.97
CA GLY A 536 0.91 -23.97 -5.40
C GLY A 536 0.69 -24.15 -6.90
N ASN A 537 1.35 -25.15 -7.46
CA ASN A 537 1.21 -25.54 -8.85
C ASN A 537 -0.15 -26.23 -9.11
N CYS A 538 -0.96 -25.65 -9.99
CA CYS A 538 -2.21 -26.23 -10.49
C CYS A 538 -2.63 -25.49 -11.79
N THR A 539 -3.64 -26.01 -12.50
CA THR A 539 -4.19 -25.36 -13.70
C THR A 539 -4.61 -23.92 -13.42
N GLY A 540 -3.93 -22.96 -14.01
CA GLY A 540 -4.21 -21.53 -13.86
C GLY A 540 -3.80 -20.89 -12.53
N PHE A 541 -3.06 -21.62 -11.69
CA PHE A 541 -2.50 -21.16 -10.41
C PHE A 541 -3.56 -20.53 -9.48
N ALA A 542 -3.40 -19.28 -9.06
CA ALA A 542 -4.39 -18.59 -8.26
C ALA A 542 -5.22 -17.60 -9.08
N VAL A 543 -4.61 -16.65 -9.79
CA VAL A 543 -5.35 -15.58 -10.48
C VAL A 543 -6.21 -16.11 -11.61
N ASN A 544 -5.62 -16.80 -12.59
CA ASN A 544 -6.36 -17.27 -13.76
C ASN A 544 -7.41 -18.30 -13.34
N ARG A 545 -7.08 -19.17 -12.39
CA ARG A 545 -8.02 -20.15 -11.82
C ARG A 545 -9.19 -19.46 -11.12
N MET A 546 -8.94 -18.52 -10.23
CA MET A 546 -10.00 -17.78 -9.54
C MET A 546 -10.94 -17.07 -10.52
N PHE A 547 -10.41 -16.56 -11.64
CA PHE A 547 -11.18 -15.74 -12.57
C PHE A 547 -11.66 -16.45 -13.85
N PHE A 548 -11.36 -17.72 -14.10
CA PHE A 548 -11.98 -18.41 -15.25
C PHE A 548 -13.52 -18.41 -15.20
N PRO A 549 -14.19 -18.53 -14.02
CA PRO A 549 -15.64 -18.49 -13.95
C PRO A 549 -16.22 -17.11 -14.31
N TYR A 550 -15.45 -16.03 -14.18
CA TYR A 550 -15.89 -14.66 -14.44
C TYR A 550 -16.39 -14.48 -15.88
N THR A 551 -15.60 -14.91 -16.85
CA THR A 551 -15.97 -14.82 -18.27
C THR A 551 -17.00 -15.88 -18.65
N GLN A 552 -16.90 -17.09 -18.10
CA GLN A 552 -17.84 -18.17 -18.40
C GLN A 552 -19.26 -17.87 -17.89
N ALA A 553 -19.40 -17.32 -16.68
CA ALA A 553 -20.69 -16.88 -16.15
C ALA A 553 -21.30 -15.77 -17.01
N ALA A 554 -20.50 -14.78 -17.42
CA ALA A 554 -20.99 -13.72 -18.31
C ALA A 554 -21.47 -14.27 -19.67
N LEU A 555 -20.71 -15.19 -20.28
CA LEU A 555 -21.09 -15.86 -21.52
C LEU A 555 -22.38 -16.65 -21.37
N LEU A 556 -22.52 -17.40 -20.27
CA LEU A 556 -23.74 -18.15 -19.93
C LEU A 556 -24.95 -17.21 -19.85
N LEU A 557 -24.83 -16.08 -19.15
CA LEU A 557 -25.91 -15.10 -19.03
C LEU A 557 -26.33 -14.55 -20.40
N VAL A 558 -25.36 -14.25 -21.28
CA VAL A 558 -25.64 -13.78 -22.64
C VAL A 558 -26.35 -14.85 -23.47
N GLU A 559 -25.89 -16.10 -23.43
CA GLU A 559 -26.57 -17.21 -24.13
C GLU A 559 -28.00 -17.40 -23.61
N HIS A 560 -28.29 -17.11 -22.33
CA HIS A 560 -29.64 -17.19 -21.78
C HIS A 560 -30.50 -15.92 -21.92
N GLY A 561 -30.00 -14.86 -22.55
CA GLY A 561 -30.82 -13.69 -22.89
C GLY A 561 -30.37 -12.35 -22.30
N ALA A 562 -29.39 -12.31 -21.41
CA ALA A 562 -28.91 -11.07 -20.82
C ALA A 562 -28.21 -10.16 -21.86
N ASP A 563 -28.33 -8.85 -21.69
CA ASP A 563 -27.62 -7.87 -22.54
C ASP A 563 -26.13 -7.81 -22.16
N LEU A 564 -25.25 -8.14 -23.11
CA LEU A 564 -23.80 -8.12 -22.90
C LEU A 564 -23.29 -6.73 -22.46
N TYR A 565 -23.88 -5.66 -22.97
CA TYR A 565 -23.44 -4.31 -22.70
C TYR A 565 -23.91 -3.86 -21.31
N GLN A 566 -25.07 -4.35 -20.86
CA GLN A 566 -25.52 -4.18 -19.48
C GLN A 566 -24.59 -4.89 -18.52
N ILE A 567 -24.15 -6.12 -18.83
CA ILE A 567 -23.20 -6.87 -18.01
C ILE A 567 -21.90 -6.08 -17.82
N ASP A 568 -21.28 -5.63 -18.92
CA ASP A 568 -20.05 -4.84 -18.85
C ASP A 568 -20.24 -3.53 -18.07
N ARG A 569 -21.38 -2.84 -18.23
CA ARG A 569 -21.70 -1.61 -17.48
C ARG A 569 -21.89 -1.88 -15.99
N ALA A 570 -22.60 -2.95 -15.61
CA ALA A 570 -22.84 -3.29 -14.22
C ALA A 570 -21.52 -3.66 -13.51
N VAL A 571 -20.67 -4.44 -14.17
CA VAL A 571 -19.37 -4.88 -13.63
C VAL A 571 -18.35 -3.73 -13.54
N THR A 572 -18.34 -2.80 -14.50
CA THR A 572 -17.51 -1.59 -14.41
C THR A 572 -18.01 -0.62 -13.34
N LYS A 573 -19.33 -0.44 -13.21
CA LYS A 573 -19.95 0.34 -12.12
C LYS A 573 -19.64 -0.24 -10.74
N PHE A 574 -19.60 -1.56 -10.60
CA PHE A 574 -19.16 -2.25 -9.38
C PHE A 574 -17.72 -1.86 -8.98
N GLY A 575 -16.86 -1.61 -9.97
CA GLY A 575 -15.53 -1.03 -9.81
C GLY A 575 -14.43 -1.65 -10.66
N MET A 576 -14.73 -2.67 -11.47
CA MET A 576 -13.71 -3.27 -12.34
C MET A 576 -13.26 -2.25 -13.41
N PRO A 577 -11.98 -2.28 -13.81
CA PRO A 577 -11.48 -1.39 -14.88
C PRO A 577 -12.14 -1.68 -16.23
N MET A 578 -12.54 -2.93 -16.47
CA MET A 578 -13.22 -3.39 -17.68
C MET A 578 -14.24 -4.47 -17.32
N GLY A 579 -15.32 -4.56 -18.11
CA GLY A 579 -16.26 -5.68 -18.00
C GLY A 579 -15.73 -6.95 -18.67
N PRO A 580 -16.38 -8.12 -18.46
CA PRO A 580 -15.93 -9.40 -18.99
C PRO A 580 -15.70 -9.40 -20.50
N PHE A 581 -16.58 -8.77 -21.29
CA PHE A 581 -16.50 -8.81 -22.75
C PHE A 581 -15.45 -7.85 -23.28
N ARG A 582 -15.38 -6.63 -22.73
CA ARG A 582 -14.33 -5.67 -23.07
C ARG A 582 -12.94 -6.20 -22.72
N LEU A 583 -12.81 -6.91 -21.59
CA LEU A 583 -11.57 -7.57 -21.20
C LEU A 583 -11.21 -8.68 -22.19
N CYS A 584 -12.16 -9.52 -22.57
CA CYS A 584 -11.93 -10.58 -23.57
C CYS A 584 -11.46 -10.02 -24.92
N ASP A 585 -12.02 -8.90 -25.38
CA ASP A 585 -11.57 -8.21 -26.59
C ASP A 585 -10.14 -7.66 -26.47
N LEU A 586 -9.75 -7.17 -25.29
CA LEU A 586 -8.40 -6.66 -25.03
C LEU A 586 -7.36 -7.78 -25.00
N VAL A 587 -7.69 -8.89 -24.32
CA VAL A 587 -6.82 -10.08 -24.22
C VAL A 587 -6.65 -10.74 -25.59
N GLY A 588 -7.74 -10.78 -26.37
CA GLY A 588 -7.79 -11.42 -27.67
C GLY A 588 -8.27 -12.87 -27.60
N PHE A 589 -9.07 -13.26 -28.59
CA PHE A 589 -9.87 -14.49 -28.51
C PHE A 589 -9.03 -15.76 -28.60
N GLY A 590 -7.92 -15.75 -29.35
CA GLY A 590 -7.01 -16.89 -29.42
C GLY A 590 -6.36 -17.22 -28.06
N VAL A 591 -6.00 -16.18 -27.29
CA VAL A 591 -5.48 -16.37 -25.93
C VAL A 591 -6.59 -16.86 -25.01
N ALA A 592 -7.76 -16.22 -25.04
CA ALA A 592 -8.90 -16.59 -24.20
C ALA A 592 -9.34 -18.05 -24.41
N ILE A 593 -9.39 -18.54 -25.66
CA ILE A 593 -9.70 -19.94 -25.96
C ILE A 593 -8.58 -20.87 -25.49
N ALA A 594 -7.31 -20.55 -25.78
CA ALA A 594 -6.18 -21.40 -25.36
C ALA A 594 -6.15 -21.59 -23.84
N THR A 595 -6.35 -20.52 -23.07
CA THR A 595 -6.46 -20.60 -21.61
C THR A 595 -7.75 -21.27 -21.15
N GLY A 596 -8.87 -21.01 -21.83
CA GLY A 596 -10.19 -21.56 -21.49
C GLY A 596 -10.27 -23.07 -21.64
N THR A 597 -9.66 -23.62 -22.71
CA THR A 597 -9.61 -25.07 -22.96
C THR A 597 -8.97 -25.82 -21.81
N GLN A 598 -7.90 -25.29 -21.21
CA GLN A 598 -7.23 -25.92 -20.07
C GLN A 598 -8.15 -26.06 -18.85
N PHE A 599 -9.02 -25.08 -18.60
CA PHE A 599 -10.01 -25.20 -17.52
C PHE A 599 -11.12 -26.19 -17.87
N VAL A 600 -11.56 -26.25 -19.13
CA VAL A 600 -12.58 -27.21 -19.58
C VAL A 600 -12.08 -28.66 -19.49
N GLU A 601 -10.81 -28.90 -19.82
CA GLU A 601 -10.18 -30.22 -19.73
C GLU A 601 -9.97 -30.67 -18.28
N ASN A 602 -9.52 -29.76 -17.41
CA ASN A 602 -9.14 -30.09 -16.04
C ASN A 602 -10.31 -29.99 -15.03
N PHE A 603 -11.34 -29.20 -15.34
CA PHE A 603 -12.52 -28.96 -14.48
C PHE A 603 -13.84 -29.05 -15.27
N PRO A 604 -14.10 -30.15 -16.01
CA PRO A 604 -15.27 -30.27 -16.89
C PRO A 604 -16.61 -30.16 -16.15
N GLU A 605 -16.66 -30.55 -14.88
CA GLU A 605 -17.86 -30.56 -14.04
C GLU A 605 -18.34 -29.18 -13.59
N ARG A 606 -17.48 -28.16 -13.71
CA ARG A 606 -17.73 -26.81 -13.18
C ARG A 606 -17.35 -25.69 -14.15
N THR A 607 -17.21 -26.02 -15.42
CA THR A 607 -16.96 -25.07 -16.50
C THR A 607 -18.13 -24.98 -17.46
N TYR A 608 -18.24 -23.84 -18.14
CA TYR A 608 -19.23 -23.63 -19.20
C TYR A 608 -18.52 -23.33 -20.53
N LYS A 609 -18.74 -24.19 -21.52
CA LYS A 609 -18.15 -24.06 -22.87
C LYS A 609 -19.12 -23.35 -23.81
N SER A 610 -18.96 -22.03 -23.93
CA SER A 610 -19.70 -21.23 -24.89
C SER A 610 -19.16 -21.38 -26.31
N MET A 611 -20.05 -21.44 -27.30
CA MET A 611 -19.69 -21.43 -28.73
C MET A 611 -19.53 -20.01 -29.30
N LEU A 612 -19.81 -18.97 -28.50
CA LEU A 612 -19.82 -17.60 -28.96
C LEU A 612 -18.45 -17.12 -29.46
N ILE A 613 -17.39 -17.31 -28.65
CA ILE A 613 -16.02 -16.89 -29.02
C ILE A 613 -15.50 -17.69 -30.24
N PRO A 614 -15.64 -19.03 -30.31
CA PRO A 614 -15.28 -19.79 -31.52
C PRO A 614 -15.95 -19.28 -32.80
N ILE A 615 -17.27 -19.05 -32.79
CA ILE A 615 -18.01 -18.55 -33.97
C ILE A 615 -17.48 -17.17 -34.38
N MET A 616 -17.25 -16.29 -33.41
CA MET A 616 -16.71 -14.95 -33.71
C MET A 616 -15.31 -15.03 -34.34
N GLN A 617 -14.48 -15.98 -33.91
CA GLN A 617 -13.16 -16.19 -34.48
C GLN A 617 -13.23 -16.71 -35.93
N GLU A 618 -14.17 -17.60 -36.24
CA GLU A 618 -14.46 -18.03 -37.62
C GLU A 618 -14.87 -16.85 -38.51
N ASP A 619 -15.63 -15.91 -37.96
CA ASP A 619 -16.03 -14.66 -38.60
C ASP A 619 -14.89 -13.59 -38.62
N LYS A 620 -13.65 -13.97 -38.29
CA LYS A 620 -12.45 -13.12 -38.23
C LYS A 620 -12.56 -11.96 -37.23
N ARG A 621 -13.33 -12.13 -36.16
CA ARG A 621 -13.46 -11.20 -35.03
C ARG A 621 -12.62 -11.73 -33.87
N ALA A 622 -11.46 -11.12 -33.61
CA ALA A 622 -10.52 -11.56 -32.58
C ALA A 622 -10.26 -10.47 -31.52
N GLY A 623 -11.17 -9.49 -31.38
CA GLY A 623 -11.07 -8.44 -30.38
C GLY A 623 -10.47 -7.13 -30.91
N GLU A 624 -9.74 -6.42 -30.04
CA GLU A 624 -9.17 -5.11 -30.35
C GLU A 624 -8.12 -5.17 -31.46
N ALA A 625 -7.36 -6.28 -31.55
CA ALA A 625 -6.33 -6.49 -32.57
C ALA A 625 -6.89 -6.48 -34.00
N THR A 626 -8.09 -7.01 -34.20
CA THR A 626 -8.81 -7.02 -35.49
C THR A 626 -9.81 -5.87 -35.60
N ARG A 627 -9.83 -4.95 -34.62
CA ARG A 627 -10.80 -3.86 -34.47
C ARG A 627 -12.27 -4.31 -34.38
N LYS A 628 -12.51 -5.61 -34.21
CA LYS A 628 -13.83 -6.24 -34.15
C LYS A 628 -13.76 -7.45 -33.21
N GLY A 629 -14.55 -7.39 -32.14
CA GLY A 629 -14.79 -8.48 -31.19
C GLY A 629 -16.24 -8.39 -30.72
N PHE A 630 -16.46 -8.42 -29.40
CA PHE A 630 -17.75 -8.10 -28.77
C PHE A 630 -18.15 -6.64 -29.01
N TYR A 631 -17.15 -5.77 -29.16
CA TYR A 631 -17.31 -4.38 -29.59
C TYR A 631 -16.66 -4.15 -30.95
N VAL A 632 -16.99 -3.02 -31.57
CA VAL A 632 -16.24 -2.46 -32.70
C VAL A 632 -15.33 -1.33 -32.22
N TYR A 633 -14.15 -1.22 -32.84
CA TYR A 633 -13.12 -0.28 -32.43
C TYR A 633 -12.78 0.67 -33.58
N ASN A 634 -12.77 1.97 -33.30
CA ASN A 634 -12.30 2.97 -34.26
C ASN A 634 -10.75 3.05 -34.30
N ASP A 635 -10.19 3.94 -35.12
CA ASP A 635 -8.74 4.12 -35.24
C ASP A 635 -8.05 4.52 -33.92
N LYS A 636 -8.80 5.15 -33.00
CA LYS A 636 -8.33 5.51 -31.66
C LYS A 636 -8.57 4.39 -30.64
N ARG A 637 -8.94 3.18 -31.08
CA ARG A 637 -9.25 2.01 -30.26
C ARG A 637 -10.36 2.24 -29.23
N LYS A 638 -11.27 3.17 -29.52
CA LYS A 638 -12.46 3.42 -28.71
C LYS A 638 -13.54 2.41 -29.06
N ALA A 639 -14.04 1.70 -28.05
CA ALA A 639 -15.10 0.70 -28.19
C ALA A 639 -16.48 1.35 -28.41
N SER A 640 -17.27 0.75 -29.31
CA SER A 640 -18.69 1.06 -29.51
C SER A 640 -19.49 -0.24 -29.64
N PRO A 641 -20.78 -0.27 -29.22
CA PRO A 641 -21.65 -1.42 -29.43
C PRO A 641 -21.76 -1.83 -30.90
N ASP A 642 -21.77 -3.13 -31.16
CA ASP A 642 -22.00 -3.69 -32.49
C ASP A 642 -23.38 -4.37 -32.58
N PRO A 643 -24.28 -3.90 -33.47
CA PRO A 643 -25.57 -4.54 -33.74
C PRO A 643 -25.48 -6.00 -34.22
N GLU A 644 -24.39 -6.38 -34.90
CA GLU A 644 -24.21 -7.74 -35.45
C GLU A 644 -24.09 -8.80 -34.37
N ILE A 645 -23.65 -8.44 -33.17
CA ILE A 645 -23.47 -9.37 -32.04
C ILE A 645 -24.77 -10.09 -31.71
N LYS A 646 -25.93 -9.45 -31.85
CA LYS A 646 -27.22 -10.11 -31.61
C LYS A 646 -27.43 -11.31 -32.53
N LYS A 647 -27.01 -11.23 -33.79
CA LYS A 647 -27.11 -12.33 -34.76
C LYS A 647 -26.16 -13.46 -34.40
N ILE A 648 -24.95 -13.12 -33.96
CA ILE A 648 -23.93 -14.11 -33.56
C ILE A 648 -24.36 -14.84 -32.28
N VAL A 649 -24.89 -14.12 -31.29
CA VAL A 649 -25.45 -14.71 -30.06
C VAL A 649 -26.60 -15.65 -30.39
N GLN A 650 -27.48 -15.29 -31.33
CA GLN A 650 -28.56 -16.18 -31.77
C GLN A 650 -28.02 -17.46 -32.42
N LYS A 651 -27.04 -17.34 -33.32
CA LYS A 651 -26.35 -18.51 -33.93
C LYS A 651 -25.68 -19.39 -32.87
N ALA A 652 -25.05 -18.79 -31.87
CA ALA A 652 -24.42 -19.52 -30.76
C ALA A 652 -25.46 -20.31 -29.95
N ARG A 653 -26.61 -19.72 -29.63
CA ARG A 653 -27.72 -20.39 -28.93
C ARG A 653 -28.25 -21.59 -29.70
N GLU A 654 -28.44 -21.44 -31.02
CA GLU A 654 -28.91 -22.52 -31.90
C GLU A 654 -27.94 -23.70 -31.92
N ILE A 655 -26.64 -23.44 -31.97
CA ILE A 655 -25.60 -24.49 -31.94
C ILE A 655 -25.51 -25.13 -30.54
N SER A 656 -25.57 -24.33 -29.48
CA SER A 656 -25.50 -24.82 -28.09
C SER A 656 -26.79 -25.48 -27.60
N GLY A 657 -27.90 -25.37 -28.33
CA GLY A 657 -29.22 -25.85 -27.91
C GLY A 657 -29.79 -25.12 -26.68
N VAL A 658 -29.39 -23.87 -26.45
CA VAL A 658 -29.75 -23.08 -25.26
C VAL A 658 -30.96 -22.19 -25.56
N ASN A 659 -31.98 -22.28 -24.70
CA ASN A 659 -33.16 -21.42 -24.78
C ASN A 659 -32.98 -20.13 -23.96
N VAL A 660 -33.65 -19.07 -24.40
CA VAL A 660 -33.70 -17.80 -23.67
C VAL A 660 -34.52 -17.99 -22.39
N ASP A 661 -33.99 -17.55 -21.25
CA ASP A 661 -34.71 -17.48 -19.98
C ASP A 661 -35.27 -16.07 -19.78
N PRO A 662 -36.61 -15.89 -19.76
CA PRO A 662 -37.25 -14.60 -19.53
C PRO A 662 -36.83 -13.90 -18.23
N LYS A 663 -36.41 -14.66 -17.20
CA LYS A 663 -35.90 -14.10 -15.93
C LYS A 663 -34.51 -13.50 -16.12
N LEU A 664 -33.64 -14.19 -16.84
CA LEU A 664 -32.26 -13.73 -17.08
C LEU A 664 -32.19 -12.54 -18.06
N MET A 665 -33.23 -12.32 -18.86
CA MET A 665 -33.36 -11.10 -19.68
C MET A 665 -33.58 -9.82 -18.86
N LYS A 666 -34.12 -9.93 -17.64
CA LYS A 666 -34.55 -8.78 -16.81
C LYS A 666 -33.75 -8.68 -15.51
N LEU A 667 -32.48 -9.07 -15.55
CA LEU A 667 -31.59 -8.99 -14.38
C LEU A 667 -31.31 -7.54 -14.01
N SER A 668 -31.27 -7.27 -12.71
CA SER A 668 -30.76 -6.00 -12.18
C SER A 668 -29.23 -5.95 -12.26
N ASP A 669 -28.64 -4.74 -12.20
CA ASP A 669 -27.17 -4.59 -12.09
C ASP A 669 -26.60 -5.39 -10.92
N LYS A 670 -27.36 -5.50 -9.82
CA LYS A 670 -26.97 -6.26 -8.63
C LYS A 670 -26.92 -7.76 -8.94
N ASP A 671 -27.99 -8.32 -9.50
CA ASP A 671 -28.05 -9.75 -9.82
C ASP A 671 -26.97 -10.15 -10.82
N ILE A 672 -26.69 -9.29 -11.81
CA ILE A 672 -25.58 -9.48 -12.75
C ILE A 672 -24.25 -9.59 -12.00
N VAL A 673 -23.96 -8.64 -11.11
CA VAL A 673 -22.71 -8.63 -10.33
C VAL A 673 -22.61 -9.88 -9.46
N GLU A 674 -23.69 -10.29 -8.79
CA GLU A 674 -23.71 -11.50 -7.97
C GLU A 674 -23.49 -12.76 -8.82
N MET A 675 -24.21 -12.92 -9.93
CA MET A 675 -24.08 -14.07 -10.82
C MET A 675 -22.70 -14.15 -11.50
N VAL A 676 -22.02 -13.03 -11.72
CA VAL A 676 -20.67 -13.00 -12.30
C VAL A 676 -19.58 -13.25 -11.25
N PHE A 677 -19.70 -12.69 -10.03
CA PHE A 677 -18.63 -12.76 -9.01
C PHE A 677 -18.80 -13.88 -7.99
N PHE A 678 -20.00 -14.38 -7.70
CA PHE A 678 -20.16 -15.54 -6.80
C PHE A 678 -19.42 -16.78 -7.29
N PRO A 679 -19.40 -17.11 -8.60
CA PRO A 679 -18.55 -18.17 -9.12
C PRO A 679 -17.05 -17.93 -8.87
N VAL A 680 -16.59 -16.68 -8.98
CA VAL A 680 -15.20 -16.28 -8.69
C VAL A 680 -14.86 -16.49 -7.21
N VAL A 681 -15.75 -16.07 -6.31
CA VAL A 681 -15.58 -16.28 -4.85
C VAL A 681 -15.56 -17.77 -4.53
N ASN A 682 -16.47 -18.55 -5.12
CA ASN A 682 -16.52 -20.00 -4.92
C ASN A 682 -15.22 -20.67 -5.36
N GLU A 683 -14.67 -20.28 -6.51
CA GLU A 683 -13.39 -20.81 -6.97
C GLU A 683 -12.22 -20.35 -6.12
N ALA A 684 -12.22 -19.12 -5.62
CA ALA A 684 -11.23 -18.63 -4.66
C ALA A 684 -11.24 -19.45 -3.36
N CYS A 685 -12.43 -19.85 -2.87
CA CYS A 685 -12.56 -20.74 -1.72
C CYS A 685 -11.96 -22.12 -2.01
N ARG A 686 -12.11 -22.67 -3.22
CA ARG A 686 -11.47 -23.94 -3.61
C ARG A 686 -9.94 -23.81 -3.64
N VAL A 687 -9.41 -22.75 -4.26
CA VAL A 687 -7.97 -22.45 -4.29
C VAL A 687 -7.39 -22.37 -2.88
N LEU A 688 -8.12 -21.78 -1.93
CA LEU A 688 -7.71 -21.73 -0.53
C LEU A 688 -7.82 -23.10 0.16
N ALA A 689 -8.95 -23.80 0.01
CA ALA A 689 -9.20 -25.09 0.67
C ALA A 689 -8.25 -26.20 0.20
N GLU A 690 -7.84 -26.16 -1.07
CA GLU A 690 -6.86 -27.08 -1.64
C GLU A 690 -5.41 -26.73 -1.27
N GLY A 691 -5.19 -25.64 -0.53
CA GLY A 691 -3.85 -25.21 -0.10
C GLY A 691 -3.00 -24.60 -1.21
N ILE A 692 -3.59 -24.24 -2.35
CA ILE A 692 -2.89 -23.56 -3.45
C ILE A 692 -2.46 -22.16 -3.01
N ALA A 693 -3.32 -21.43 -2.30
CA ALA A 693 -2.94 -20.17 -1.67
C ALA A 693 -2.61 -20.37 -0.20
N VAL A 694 -1.55 -19.72 0.28
CA VAL A 694 -1.08 -19.82 1.67
C VAL A 694 -2.12 -19.26 2.66
N LYS A 695 -2.86 -18.22 2.24
CA LYS A 695 -3.87 -17.53 3.07
C LYS A 695 -4.83 -16.73 2.20
N ALA A 696 -6.03 -16.48 2.74
CA ALA A 696 -7.08 -15.71 2.06
C ALA A 696 -6.61 -14.32 1.59
N SER A 697 -5.80 -13.62 2.39
CA SER A 697 -5.31 -12.28 2.05
C SER A 697 -4.42 -12.25 0.80
N ASP A 698 -3.76 -13.36 0.46
CA ASP A 698 -2.94 -13.44 -0.74
C ASP A 698 -3.83 -13.53 -1.99
N LEU A 699 -5.01 -14.17 -1.90
CA LEU A 699 -6.01 -14.18 -2.97
C LEU A 699 -6.64 -12.81 -3.19
N ASP A 700 -6.90 -12.05 -2.12
CA ASP A 700 -7.36 -10.66 -2.25
C ASP A 700 -6.32 -9.81 -3.01
N ILE A 701 -5.03 -9.96 -2.68
CA ILE A 701 -3.95 -9.27 -3.39
C ILE A 701 -3.85 -9.75 -4.84
N ALA A 702 -3.96 -11.06 -5.07
CA ALA A 702 -3.95 -11.65 -6.40
C ALA A 702 -5.06 -11.05 -7.28
N ALA A 703 -6.29 -10.95 -6.75
CA ALA A 703 -7.42 -10.38 -7.46
C ALA A 703 -7.23 -8.89 -7.77
N VAL A 704 -6.82 -8.10 -6.78
CA VAL A 704 -6.64 -6.65 -6.94
C VAL A 704 -5.51 -6.33 -7.91
N MET A 705 -4.38 -7.02 -7.80
CA MET A 705 -3.16 -6.71 -8.56
C MET A 705 -3.03 -7.47 -9.88
N GLY A 706 -3.71 -8.61 -10.02
CA GLY A 706 -3.71 -9.42 -11.24
C GLY A 706 -4.87 -9.08 -12.17
N MET A 707 -6.08 -8.91 -11.63
CA MET A 707 -7.31 -8.68 -12.42
C MET A 707 -7.93 -7.29 -12.24
N GLY A 708 -7.33 -6.44 -11.42
CA GLY A 708 -7.84 -5.10 -11.15
C GLY A 708 -9.12 -5.09 -10.32
N PHE A 709 -9.32 -6.11 -9.46
CA PHE A 709 -10.47 -6.13 -8.55
C PHE A 709 -10.49 -4.87 -7.68
N PRO A 710 -11.67 -4.29 -7.37
CA PRO A 710 -11.74 -2.99 -6.69
C PRO A 710 -11.08 -3.05 -5.29
N PRO A 711 -10.05 -2.22 -5.00
CA PRO A 711 -9.25 -2.32 -3.77
C PRO A 711 -10.02 -1.94 -2.50
N TYR A 712 -11.15 -1.28 -2.63
CA TYR A 712 -12.09 -0.95 -1.55
C TYR A 712 -13.14 -2.07 -1.31
N ARG A 713 -12.93 -3.24 -1.91
CA ARG A 713 -13.70 -4.49 -1.74
C ARG A 713 -12.72 -5.67 -1.59
N PHE A 714 -13.22 -6.84 -1.18
CA PHE A 714 -12.43 -8.07 -1.07
C PHE A 714 -13.03 -9.21 -1.89
N VAL A 715 -12.31 -10.34 -1.98
CA VAL A 715 -12.80 -11.58 -2.61
C VAL A 715 -13.03 -12.69 -1.57
N VAL A 716 -12.13 -12.87 -0.59
CA VAL A 716 -12.18 -14.04 0.32
C VAL A 716 -12.14 -13.67 1.81
N SER A 717 -11.96 -12.38 2.16
CA SER A 717 -11.69 -11.96 3.55
C SER A 717 -12.72 -12.47 4.58
N SER A 718 -12.20 -12.96 5.72
CA SER A 718 -12.93 -13.51 6.86
C SER A 718 -13.70 -12.46 7.68
N ASP A 719 -13.46 -11.17 7.44
CA ASP A 719 -14.25 -10.10 8.05
C ASP A 719 -15.58 -9.98 7.29
N SER A 720 -16.59 -10.65 7.83
CA SER A 720 -17.98 -10.71 7.33
C SER A 720 -18.68 -9.35 7.17
N SER A 721 -18.02 -8.24 7.54
CA SER A 721 -18.58 -6.89 7.43
C SER A 721 -18.29 -6.16 6.12
N ALA A 722 -17.34 -6.61 5.29
CA ALA A 722 -16.85 -5.81 4.14
C ALA A 722 -17.07 -6.45 2.75
N PHE A 723 -17.73 -7.60 2.68
CA PHE A 723 -18.36 -8.03 1.42
C PHE A 723 -19.70 -7.31 1.29
N SER A 724 -19.77 -6.32 0.40
CA SER A 724 -21.02 -5.64 0.03
C SER A 724 -21.95 -6.49 -0.83
N VAL A 725 -21.60 -7.74 -1.11
CA VAL A 725 -22.60 -8.76 -1.37
C VAL A 725 -22.83 -9.48 -0.05
N ASN A 726 -23.98 -9.24 0.58
CA ASN A 726 -24.39 -9.90 1.81
C ASN A 726 -24.18 -11.43 1.69
N LEU A 727 -23.05 -11.96 2.16
CA LEU A 727 -22.95 -13.35 2.63
C LEU A 727 -23.48 -13.43 4.07
N LYS A 728 -24.58 -12.73 4.36
CA LYS A 728 -25.43 -13.04 5.51
C LYS A 728 -26.31 -14.24 5.12
N GLY A 729 -25.70 -15.41 5.03
CA GLY A 729 -26.39 -16.67 4.78
C GLY A 729 -25.47 -17.83 5.13
N PRO A 730 -25.98 -18.91 5.75
CA PRO A 730 -25.17 -20.05 6.13
C PRO A 730 -24.81 -20.84 4.86
N PHE A 731 -23.62 -20.61 4.33
CA PHE A 731 -23.01 -21.49 3.34
C PHE A 731 -21.56 -21.76 3.77
N LEU A 732 -21.46 -22.51 4.88
CA LEU A 732 -20.38 -23.45 5.14
C LEU A 732 -20.99 -24.84 5.12
#